data_AF-A0A7S8MY14-F1
#
_entry.id   AF-A0A7S8MY14-F1
#
_cell.length_a   1.000
_cell.length_b   1.000
_cell.length_c   1.000
_cell.angle_alpha   90.00
_cell.angle_beta   90.00
_cell.angle_gamma   90.00
#
_symmetry.space_group_name_H-M   'P 1'
#
loop_
_entity.id
_entity.type
_entity.pdbx_description
1 polymer ?
#
loop_
_entity_poly.entity_id
_entity_poly.type
_entity_poly.pdbx_seq_one_letter_code
_entity_poly.pdbx_strand_id
1 'polypeptide(L)'
;MTVLDATGQPVGDKYEYGPFVVPASESTLWLDELEEQTTTAGSVVARPTVYAVNGQDGEVTITAAGLGAYVKPNTGVPKTDLAAAVQTSLGKADDALPATEKGADDGVAELVDGKVPAAQTDMAAIAAAPELSAAIADGLAVFSLGDATENDTDRINTALTACRLAGGGVVYGKPGADYKIDDTLIIGAGTLLDLGASDLTLLPGSNCQMVTNYSDRVPVGTATDAAVTSGSAVVTTSLASVAAVGMTVYVDGAGSNGYGELIGLVGSVDTGAGTITLHKLHGTTIPAVASATVSGANIQLSNVDADVHIRIRNAKRGANGPDSGVARGSAIAGHSIFLRGVRQYSVEVQRATSTAGISFIWPTNASHGTVRLWDADVHRTGVQVVGPIFDLRLYARGRCTDDLVNLCGNVYRDQTNTSGDVVGVTIEDIVNSGTTNGSALKINPCQGNFVDGVVVEGRIGGVRNGGAASRITIMEDIVEEETTGGTCGSIDLGVIDFPASSSGVLGFGGVAIRSLKAHVIGRTVHPVRINPGDGNTTPPVIESVDLALDFTGDIGEGVQLLNYATIGTLKLRVKSFTPSADRSFLRMNSANARVRHLILDTPQITVGRATTVGLVRLTAGTVDRVSFIDPNIVWPVTTNGCVCVLLEGATVGGILFRDGEVALGDSVVRANSGAVSTVRFDGFRHNAGQRLLHSGLATVVHLDAARRIDCTQYALYPQSAAVALTIRGTGAESSGSNSTGNVLLNTNGAASVPYSLGIRGDASVFGKAAGAMMWNTNASLACGAGPVISDGTSWKNLYSGATYTP
;
A
#
# COMPACT_ATOMS: atom_id res chain seq x y z
N MET A 1 -64.08 -21.10 -36.50
CA MET A 1 -65.37 -21.75 -36.76
C MET A 1 -66.20 -20.74 -37.53
N THR A 2 -66.30 -20.92 -38.85
CA THR A 2 -66.96 -19.98 -39.77
C THR A 2 -68.31 -20.58 -40.12
N VAL A 3 -69.41 -19.90 -39.80
CA VAL A 3 -70.76 -20.41 -40.12
C VAL A 3 -71.03 -20.11 -41.58
N LEU A 4 -71.19 -21.17 -42.37
CA LEU A 4 -71.59 -21.13 -43.78
C LEU A 4 -73.07 -21.51 -43.85
N ASP A 5 -73.80 -20.96 -44.82
CA ASP A 5 -75.16 -21.39 -45.09
C ASP A 5 -75.20 -22.77 -45.79
N ALA A 6 -76.41 -23.28 -46.06
CA ALA A 6 -76.64 -24.58 -46.70
C ALA A 6 -76.09 -24.69 -48.14
N THR A 7 -75.45 -23.65 -48.68
CA THR A 7 -74.73 -23.65 -49.97
C THR A 7 -73.23 -23.37 -49.85
N GLY A 8 -72.70 -23.19 -48.63
CA GLY A 8 -71.27 -23.11 -48.38
C GLY A 8 -70.64 -21.72 -48.51
N GLN A 9 -71.41 -20.63 -48.37
CA GLN A 9 -70.87 -19.25 -48.40
C GLN A 9 -71.08 -18.51 -47.04
N PRO A 10 -70.17 -17.59 -46.65
CA PRO A 10 -70.26 -16.85 -45.38
C PRO A 10 -71.14 -15.59 -45.52
N VAL A 11 -72.12 -15.43 -44.64
CA VAL A 11 -73.10 -14.32 -44.68
C VAL A 11 -72.79 -13.28 -43.60
N GLY A 12 -72.67 -12.01 -44.00
CA GLY A 12 -72.29 -10.88 -43.15
C GLY A 12 -73.43 -9.91 -42.79
N ASP A 13 -73.19 -9.22 -41.66
CA ASP A 13 -73.72 -7.96 -41.12
C ASP A 13 -75.20 -7.76 -40.68
N LYS A 14 -75.28 -7.35 -39.40
CA LYS A 14 -76.29 -6.57 -38.61
C LYS A 14 -77.68 -6.26 -39.21
N TYR A 15 -78.76 -6.58 -38.47
CA TYR A 15 -79.63 -5.66 -37.68
C TYR A 15 -80.95 -6.35 -37.21
N GLU A 16 -81.34 -6.03 -35.98
CA GLU A 16 -82.65 -5.90 -35.30
C GLU A 16 -84.06 -6.33 -35.86
N TYR A 17 -84.91 -6.72 -34.89
CA TYR A 17 -86.39 -6.72 -34.70
C TYR A 17 -87.36 -7.75 -35.37
N GLY A 18 -88.20 -8.37 -34.51
CA GLY A 18 -89.63 -8.65 -34.80
C GLY A 18 -90.16 -10.08 -34.51
N PRO A 19 -91.29 -10.27 -33.78
CA PRO A 19 -91.91 -11.58 -33.56
C PRO A 19 -92.99 -11.91 -34.59
N PHE A 20 -93.14 -13.18 -34.98
CA PHE A 20 -94.20 -13.65 -35.87
C PHE A 20 -94.86 -14.94 -35.34
N VAL A 21 -96.19 -14.93 -35.36
CA VAL A 21 -97.13 -15.93 -34.81
C VAL A 21 -97.73 -16.74 -35.95
N VAL A 22 -97.91 -18.06 -35.77
CA VAL A 22 -98.88 -18.87 -36.54
C VAL A 22 -99.34 -20.09 -35.69
N PRO A 23 -100.49 -20.74 -35.98
CA PRO A 23 -101.60 -20.88 -35.05
C PRO A 23 -101.97 -22.36 -34.76
N ALA A 24 -102.99 -22.54 -33.93
CA ALA A 24 -103.60 -23.82 -33.59
C ALA A 24 -104.35 -24.46 -34.78
N SER A 25 -104.15 -25.76 -35.00
CA SER A 25 -105.22 -26.76 -35.19
C SER A 25 -104.63 -28.17 -35.42
N GLU A 26 -104.91 -29.07 -34.48
CA GLU A 26 -105.28 -30.48 -34.64
C GLU A 26 -104.71 -31.29 -35.83
N SER A 27 -103.99 -32.38 -35.52
CA SER A 27 -104.48 -33.76 -35.68
C SER A 27 -103.32 -34.77 -35.58
N THR A 28 -103.48 -35.72 -34.67
CA THR A 28 -102.74 -36.97 -34.49
C THR A 28 -102.72 -37.82 -35.77
N LEU A 29 -101.60 -38.49 -36.10
CA LEU A 29 -101.66 -39.87 -36.58
C LEU A 29 -100.36 -40.70 -36.40
N TRP A 30 -100.44 -41.65 -35.45
CA TRP A 30 -100.01 -43.06 -35.44
C TRP A 30 -98.54 -43.52 -35.51
N LEU A 31 -98.31 -44.50 -34.63
CA LEU A 31 -97.18 -45.41 -34.45
C LEU A 31 -96.87 -46.22 -35.72
N ASP A 32 -95.60 -46.59 -35.92
CA ASP A 32 -95.19 -47.99 -35.77
C ASP A 32 -93.66 -48.18 -35.76
N GLU A 33 -93.27 -49.00 -34.78
CA GLU A 33 -92.18 -49.98 -34.67
C GLU A 33 -90.86 -49.92 -35.45
N LEU A 34 -89.86 -50.45 -34.74
CA LEU A 34 -88.55 -51.00 -35.15
C LEU A 34 -87.47 -49.92 -35.43
N GLU A 35 -86.27 -49.99 -34.86
CA GLU A 35 -85.50 -51.19 -34.55
C GLU A 35 -84.40 -50.92 -33.52
N GLU A 36 -84.13 -51.97 -32.77
CA GLU A 36 -83.15 -52.14 -31.73
C GLU A 36 -81.71 -52.13 -32.30
N GLN A 37 -80.84 -51.26 -31.78
CA GLN A 37 -79.42 -51.58 -31.68
C GLN A 37 -78.93 -51.39 -30.24
N THR A 38 -78.86 -52.54 -29.58
CA THR A 38 -78.07 -52.83 -28.40
C THR A 38 -76.58 -52.59 -28.67
N THR A 39 -75.88 -51.94 -27.74
CA THR A 39 -74.90 -52.60 -26.86
C THR A 39 -74.22 -51.62 -25.89
N THR A 40 -74.57 -51.82 -24.62
CA THR A 40 -73.65 -52.01 -23.48
C THR A 40 -72.98 -50.80 -22.82
N ALA A 41 -73.72 -50.30 -21.80
CA ALA A 41 -73.30 -50.00 -20.42
C ALA A 41 -72.21 -48.93 -20.16
N GLY A 42 -72.43 -47.87 -19.39
CA GLY A 42 -73.57 -47.46 -18.59
C GLY A 42 -73.13 -46.42 -17.56
N SER A 43 -73.85 -45.32 -17.42
CA SER A 43 -74.26 -44.80 -16.11
C SER A 43 -75.39 -43.79 -16.28
N VAL A 44 -76.57 -44.24 -15.85
CA VAL A 44 -77.83 -43.51 -15.69
C VAL A 44 -77.93 -43.10 -14.24
N VAL A 45 -78.18 -41.82 -13.96
CA VAL A 45 -78.91 -41.37 -12.77
C VAL A 45 -79.86 -40.27 -13.25
N ALA A 46 -81.06 -40.64 -13.69
CA ALA A 46 -82.27 -40.73 -12.88
C ALA A 46 -82.77 -39.37 -12.41
N ARG A 47 -83.81 -38.86 -13.08
CA ARG A 47 -84.82 -38.04 -12.44
C ARG A 47 -86.10 -38.87 -12.39
N PRO A 48 -86.59 -39.28 -11.21
CA PRO A 48 -87.94 -39.76 -11.09
C PRO A 48 -88.85 -38.53 -11.08
N THR A 49 -89.91 -38.54 -11.86
CA THR A 49 -91.09 -37.77 -11.47
C THR A 49 -92.31 -38.65 -11.68
N VAL A 50 -92.78 -39.16 -10.54
CA VAL A 50 -94.08 -39.79 -10.35
C VAL A 50 -95.13 -38.71 -10.36
N TYR A 51 -96.28 -38.98 -10.96
CA TYR A 51 -97.49 -38.19 -10.80
C TYR A 51 -98.65 -38.99 -10.26
N ALA A 52 -99.42 -38.32 -9.40
CA ALA A 52 -100.65 -38.77 -8.77
C ALA A 52 -101.44 -37.56 -8.23
N VAL A 53 -102.78 -37.51 -8.10
CA VAL A 53 -103.91 -38.11 -8.83
C VAL A 53 -105.20 -37.24 -8.56
N ASN A 54 -106.25 -37.36 -9.40
CA ASN A 54 -107.70 -37.07 -9.43
C ASN A 54 -108.23 -35.61 -9.38
N GLY A 55 -109.32 -35.22 -10.05
CA GLY A 55 -110.25 -35.93 -10.93
C GLY A 55 -111.54 -35.12 -11.11
N GLN A 56 -111.78 -34.60 -12.31
CA GLN A 56 -113.04 -34.59 -13.08
C GLN A 56 -112.60 -34.16 -14.48
N ASP A 57 -112.71 -35.10 -15.41
CA ASP A 57 -112.07 -35.16 -16.73
C ASP A 57 -110.55 -35.33 -16.70
N GLY A 58 -110.11 -36.58 -16.52
CA GLY A 58 -108.82 -37.07 -17.02
C GLY A 58 -107.58 -36.32 -16.52
N GLU A 59 -107.40 -36.29 -15.20
CA GLU A 59 -106.13 -36.24 -14.47
C GLU A 59 -104.87 -36.62 -15.31
N VAL A 60 -103.78 -35.83 -15.32
CA VAL A 60 -102.73 -35.77 -14.29
C VAL A 60 -102.00 -34.43 -14.29
N THR A 61 -101.94 -33.79 -13.13
CA THR A 61 -101.09 -32.63 -12.86
C THR A 61 -99.63 -33.04 -12.80
N ILE A 62 -98.80 -32.33 -13.57
CA ILE A 62 -97.38 -32.16 -13.30
C ILE A 62 -97.11 -30.78 -12.73
N THR A 63 -96.84 -30.71 -11.43
CA THR A 63 -96.19 -29.56 -10.81
C THR A 63 -95.02 -30.05 -9.97
N ALA A 64 -93.83 -29.99 -10.56
CA ALA A 64 -92.56 -29.85 -9.89
C ALA A 64 -91.63 -29.10 -10.86
N ALA A 65 -90.90 -28.08 -10.48
CA ALA A 65 -90.73 -27.48 -9.18
C ALA A 65 -90.43 -26.01 -9.41
N GLY A 66 -90.81 -25.20 -8.44
CA GLY A 66 -90.51 -23.79 -8.41
C GLY A 66 -89.08 -23.53 -8.83
N LEU A 67 -88.95 -22.52 -9.68
CA LEU A 67 -87.75 -21.71 -9.79
C LEU A 67 -87.41 -21.23 -8.38
N GLY A 68 -86.64 -22.03 -7.64
CA GLY A 68 -85.88 -21.56 -6.51
C GLY A 68 -84.83 -20.63 -7.09
N ALA A 69 -85.05 -19.32 -6.90
CA ALA A 69 -84.01 -18.34 -7.12
C ALA A 69 -82.73 -18.81 -6.45
N TYR A 70 -81.62 -18.79 -7.19
CA TYR A 70 -80.30 -19.09 -6.67
C TYR A 70 -80.01 -18.17 -5.47
N VAL A 71 -80.04 -18.71 -4.25
CA VAL A 71 -79.67 -17.96 -3.05
C VAL A 71 -78.16 -18.09 -2.91
N LYS A 72 -77.44 -17.03 -3.30
CA LYS A 72 -75.98 -16.96 -3.21
C LYS A 72 -75.52 -17.18 -1.76
N PRO A 73 -74.63 -18.15 -1.47
CA PRO A 73 -74.05 -18.29 -0.14
C PRO A 73 -73.22 -17.07 0.25
N ASN A 74 -73.27 -16.69 1.52
CA ASN A 74 -72.59 -15.51 2.07
C ASN A 74 -71.05 -15.61 2.00
N THR A 75 -70.54 -16.80 1.68
CA THR A 75 -69.12 -17.15 1.60
C THR A 75 -68.59 -17.21 0.16
N GLY A 76 -69.35 -16.71 -0.82
CA GLY A 76 -69.02 -16.78 -2.25
C GLY A 76 -69.75 -17.92 -2.97
N VAL A 77 -69.69 -17.93 -4.31
CA VAL A 77 -70.31 -18.97 -5.15
C VAL A 77 -69.43 -20.24 -5.10
N PRO A 78 -69.90 -21.37 -4.55
CA PRO A 78 -69.15 -22.62 -4.56
C PRO A 78 -68.79 -23.04 -5.99
N LYS A 79 -67.57 -23.53 -6.21
CA LYS A 79 -67.11 -24.01 -7.53
C LYS A 79 -68.07 -25.05 -8.12
N THR A 80 -68.71 -25.85 -7.27
CA THR A 80 -69.72 -26.85 -7.62
C THR A 80 -70.99 -26.27 -8.24
N ASP A 81 -71.27 -24.98 -8.03
CA ASP A 81 -72.47 -24.29 -8.53
C ASP A 81 -72.25 -23.71 -9.94
N LEU A 82 -71.00 -23.73 -10.43
CA LEU A 82 -70.65 -23.26 -11.78
C LEU A 82 -70.85 -24.38 -12.80
N ALA A 83 -71.12 -24.02 -14.07
CA ALA A 83 -71.19 -25.00 -15.14
C ALA A 83 -69.86 -25.77 -15.28
N ALA A 84 -69.91 -27.07 -15.59
CA ALA A 84 -68.75 -27.95 -15.60
C ALA A 84 -67.57 -27.42 -16.44
N ALA A 85 -67.85 -26.77 -17.59
CA ALA A 85 -66.82 -26.15 -18.43
C ALA A 85 -66.07 -25.00 -17.71
N VAL A 86 -66.76 -24.23 -16.88
CA VAL A 86 -66.18 -23.17 -16.06
C VAL A 86 -65.37 -23.77 -14.90
N GLN A 87 -65.85 -24.86 -14.29
CA GLN A 87 -65.10 -25.59 -13.27
C GLN A 87 -63.78 -26.15 -13.81
N THR A 88 -63.80 -26.72 -15.02
CA THR A 88 -62.60 -27.22 -15.70
C THR A 88 -61.62 -26.09 -16.03
N SER A 89 -62.13 -24.93 -16.47
CA SER A 89 -61.27 -23.77 -16.76
C SER A 89 -60.63 -23.18 -15.50
N LEU A 90 -61.36 -23.17 -14.38
CA LEU A 90 -60.84 -22.76 -13.07
C LEU A 90 -59.86 -23.79 -12.49
N GLY A 91 -60.08 -25.10 -12.70
CA GLY A 91 -59.10 -26.13 -12.34
C GLY A 91 -57.77 -25.96 -13.09
N LYS A 92 -57.84 -25.66 -14.39
CA LYS A 92 -56.64 -25.34 -15.18
C LYS A 92 -55.94 -24.05 -14.72
N ALA A 93 -56.69 -23.08 -14.19
CA ALA A 93 -56.12 -21.86 -13.61
C ALA A 93 -55.47 -22.13 -12.23
N ASP A 94 -56.11 -22.96 -11.39
CA ASP A 94 -55.56 -23.40 -10.09
C ASP A 94 -54.25 -24.20 -10.25
N ASP A 95 -54.10 -24.93 -11.35
CA ASP A 95 -52.90 -25.70 -11.69
C ASP A 95 -51.84 -24.85 -12.43
N ALA A 96 -52.21 -23.68 -12.97
CA ALA A 96 -51.30 -22.77 -13.68
C ALA A 96 -50.61 -21.74 -12.77
N LEU A 97 -51.04 -21.62 -11.51
CA LEU A 97 -50.40 -20.79 -10.49
C LEU A 97 -49.34 -21.60 -9.72
N PRO A 98 -48.07 -21.15 -9.66
CA PRO A 98 -47.05 -21.82 -8.86
C PRO A 98 -47.43 -21.80 -7.38
N ALA A 99 -47.12 -22.89 -6.67
CA ALA A 99 -47.53 -23.13 -5.28
C ALA A 99 -47.12 -22.04 -4.27
N THR A 100 -46.24 -21.11 -4.63
CA THR A 100 -45.82 -19.96 -3.80
C THR A 100 -46.92 -18.92 -3.59
N GLU A 101 -47.93 -18.81 -4.46
CA GLU A 101 -49.07 -17.90 -4.25
C GLU A 101 -50.29 -18.58 -3.60
N LYS A 102 -50.23 -19.89 -3.35
CA LYS A 102 -51.37 -20.69 -2.86
C LYS A 102 -51.54 -20.66 -1.33
N GLY A 103 -50.71 -19.89 -0.62
CA GLY A 103 -50.72 -19.78 0.84
C GLY A 103 -51.47 -18.55 1.40
N ALA A 104 -52.18 -17.79 0.57
CA ALA A 104 -52.92 -16.61 0.99
C ALA A 104 -54.42 -16.91 1.17
N ASP A 105 -54.77 -17.86 2.03
CA ASP A 105 -56.14 -18.02 2.54
C ASP A 105 -56.10 -18.73 3.90
N ASP A 106 -55.74 -17.97 4.93
CA ASP A 106 -56.49 -17.85 6.19
C ASP A 106 -55.66 -17.04 7.21
N GLY A 107 -56.00 -15.76 7.35
CA GLY A 107 -55.73 -15.01 8.57
C GLY A 107 -54.52 -14.07 8.56
N VAL A 108 -54.87 -12.77 8.55
CA VAL A 108 -54.14 -11.68 9.19
C VAL A 108 -52.89 -11.16 8.46
N ALA A 109 -53.16 -10.27 7.50
CA ALA A 109 -52.34 -9.07 7.38
C ALA A 109 -52.45 -8.25 8.69
N GLU A 110 -51.55 -8.51 9.64
CA GLU A 110 -51.23 -7.59 10.75
C GLU A 110 -49.78 -7.14 10.57
N LEU A 111 -49.64 -6.07 9.79
CA LEU A 111 -48.85 -4.97 10.31
C LEU A 111 -49.56 -4.46 11.57
N VAL A 112 -48.80 -4.30 12.66
CA VAL A 112 -49.14 -3.72 13.99
C VAL A 112 -49.49 -4.74 15.09
N ASP A 113 -48.49 -5.24 15.83
CA ASP A 113 -48.09 -4.75 17.17
C ASP A 113 -46.88 -5.57 17.68
N GLY A 114 -46.00 -4.92 18.44
CA GLY A 114 -44.68 -5.42 18.81
C GLY A 114 -44.68 -6.69 19.67
N LYS A 115 -43.96 -7.70 19.20
CA LYS A 115 -43.01 -8.57 19.94
C LYS A 115 -42.65 -9.76 19.06
N VAL A 116 -41.43 -9.77 18.51
CA VAL A 116 -40.83 -10.98 17.97
C VAL A 116 -40.22 -11.74 19.15
N PRO A 117 -40.66 -12.98 19.48
CA PRO A 117 -39.87 -13.87 20.31
C PRO A 117 -38.71 -14.41 19.48
N ALA A 118 -37.52 -14.40 20.08
CA ALA A 118 -36.32 -15.03 19.55
C ALA A 118 -36.62 -16.44 19.01
N ALA A 119 -36.45 -16.62 17.70
CA ALA A 119 -36.41 -17.93 17.09
C ALA A 119 -35.02 -18.13 16.49
N GLN A 120 -34.10 -18.65 17.32
CA GLN A 120 -33.04 -19.52 16.84
C GLN A 120 -33.69 -20.57 15.94
N THR A 121 -33.51 -20.49 14.63
CA THR A 121 -33.95 -21.54 13.71
C THR A 121 -32.87 -21.84 12.69
N ASP A 122 -32.33 -23.05 12.84
CA ASP A 122 -31.56 -23.87 11.92
C ASP A 122 -31.16 -23.24 10.57
N MET A 123 -29.86 -22.99 10.42
CA MET A 123 -29.21 -22.68 9.14
C MET A 123 -29.48 -23.72 8.04
N ALA A 124 -29.89 -24.94 8.41
CA ALA A 124 -30.27 -26.00 7.46
C ALA A 124 -31.62 -25.73 6.76
N ALA A 125 -32.55 -25.00 7.39
CA ALA A 125 -33.87 -24.73 6.82
C ALA A 125 -33.85 -23.60 5.78
N ILE A 126 -32.97 -22.60 5.96
CA ILE A 126 -32.82 -21.47 5.03
C ILE A 126 -32.16 -21.93 3.72
N ALA A 127 -31.23 -22.89 3.78
CA ALA A 127 -30.62 -23.50 2.59
C ALA A 127 -31.61 -24.27 1.69
N ALA A 128 -32.81 -24.59 2.20
CA ALA A 128 -33.84 -25.33 1.48
C ALA A 128 -34.93 -24.45 0.83
N ALA A 129 -34.82 -23.12 0.95
CA ALA A 129 -35.78 -22.20 0.33
C ALA A 129 -35.74 -22.30 -1.21
N PRO A 130 -36.86 -22.57 -1.90
CA PRO A 130 -36.90 -22.74 -3.36
C PRO A 130 -36.43 -21.52 -4.16
N GLU A 131 -36.61 -20.31 -3.59
CA GLU A 131 -36.14 -19.07 -4.21
C GLU A 131 -34.62 -18.91 -4.12
N LEU A 132 -34.00 -19.48 -3.07
CA LEU A 132 -32.55 -19.54 -2.90
C LEU A 132 -31.93 -20.57 -3.85
N SER A 133 -32.58 -21.73 -4.04
CA SER A 133 -32.08 -22.77 -4.96
C SER A 133 -32.18 -22.34 -6.43
N ALA A 134 -33.18 -21.54 -6.80
CA ALA A 134 -33.31 -20.98 -8.14
C ALA A 134 -32.25 -19.92 -8.45
N ALA A 135 -31.90 -19.06 -7.48
CA ALA A 135 -30.82 -18.07 -7.64
C ALA A 135 -29.42 -18.71 -7.69
N ILE A 136 -29.21 -19.82 -6.98
CA ILE A 136 -27.96 -20.61 -7.00
C ILE A 136 -27.76 -21.33 -8.35
N ALA A 137 -28.83 -21.66 -9.07
CA ALA A 137 -28.76 -22.42 -10.32
C ALA A 137 -28.21 -21.63 -11.52
N ASP A 138 -28.21 -20.29 -11.48
CA ASP A 138 -27.88 -19.43 -12.63
C ASP A 138 -26.50 -18.73 -12.52
N GLY A 139 -25.67 -19.12 -11.55
CA GLY A 139 -24.23 -18.83 -11.56
C GLY A 139 -23.77 -17.44 -11.07
N LEU A 140 -24.64 -16.60 -10.51
CA LEU A 140 -24.25 -15.40 -9.77
C LEU A 140 -25.40 -14.95 -8.85
N ALA A 141 -25.23 -15.02 -7.53
CA ALA A 141 -26.29 -14.59 -6.62
C ALA A 141 -26.27 -13.07 -6.43
N VAL A 142 -27.42 -12.39 -6.54
CA VAL A 142 -27.54 -10.94 -6.32
C VAL A 142 -28.57 -10.67 -5.24
N PHE A 143 -28.14 -10.05 -4.13
CA PHE A 143 -29.00 -9.73 -2.99
C PHE A 143 -29.07 -8.23 -2.74
N SER A 144 -30.28 -7.72 -2.47
CA SER A 144 -30.51 -6.35 -2.00
C SER A 144 -30.96 -6.41 -0.55
N LEU A 145 -30.24 -5.72 0.35
CA LEU A 145 -30.47 -5.81 1.79
C LEU A 145 -31.75 -5.11 2.27
N GLY A 146 -32.40 -4.27 1.46
CA GLY A 146 -33.56 -3.48 1.90
C GLY A 146 -33.21 -2.42 2.97
N ASP A 147 -34.19 -1.99 3.75
CA ASP A 147 -33.98 -0.97 4.80
C ASP A 147 -33.09 -1.46 5.94
N ALA A 148 -32.21 -0.60 6.46
CA ALA A 148 -31.42 -0.90 7.66
C ALA A 148 -32.32 -1.03 8.89
N THR A 149 -31.94 -1.91 9.81
CA THR A 149 -32.70 -2.20 11.03
C THR A 149 -31.90 -1.81 12.27
N GLU A 150 -32.30 -2.28 13.45
CA GLU A 150 -31.52 -2.09 14.68
C GLU A 150 -30.24 -2.93 14.68
N ASN A 151 -30.29 -4.10 14.04
CA ASN A 151 -29.16 -5.01 13.86
C ASN A 151 -29.35 -5.85 12.59
N ASP A 152 -28.41 -5.74 11.66
CA ASP A 152 -28.42 -6.30 10.33
C ASP A 152 -27.43 -7.48 10.16
N THR A 153 -26.71 -7.87 11.22
CA THR A 153 -25.67 -8.92 11.19
C THR A 153 -26.16 -10.19 10.47
N ASP A 154 -27.23 -10.81 10.98
CA ASP A 154 -27.71 -12.11 10.48
C ASP A 154 -28.19 -12.02 9.04
N ARG A 155 -28.87 -10.93 8.69
CA ARG A 155 -29.38 -10.69 7.33
C ARG A 155 -28.23 -10.58 6.33
N ILE A 156 -27.19 -9.81 6.66
CA ILE A 156 -26.04 -9.62 5.77
C ILE A 156 -25.25 -10.92 5.66
N ASN A 157 -24.98 -11.62 6.77
CA ASN A 157 -24.27 -12.90 6.76
C ASN A 157 -25.02 -14.02 6.03
N THR A 158 -26.37 -14.01 6.07
CA THR A 158 -27.19 -14.92 5.28
C THR A 158 -26.99 -14.68 3.78
N ALA A 159 -27.03 -13.41 3.34
CA ALA A 159 -26.78 -13.05 1.94
C ALA A 159 -25.36 -13.40 1.49
N LEU A 160 -24.34 -13.10 2.30
CA LEU A 160 -22.94 -13.45 2.01
C LEU A 160 -22.73 -14.96 1.93
N THR A 161 -23.37 -15.73 2.82
CA THR A 161 -23.34 -17.19 2.79
C THR A 161 -23.97 -17.73 1.52
N ALA A 162 -25.11 -17.17 1.11
CA ALA A 162 -25.78 -17.58 -0.12
C ALA A 162 -24.92 -17.29 -1.37
N CYS A 163 -24.28 -16.12 -1.47
CA CYS A 163 -23.31 -15.82 -2.54
C CYS A 163 -22.19 -16.86 -2.58
N ARG A 164 -21.57 -17.15 -1.43
CA ARG A 164 -20.49 -18.14 -1.35
C ARG A 164 -20.94 -19.53 -1.79
N LEU A 165 -22.13 -19.98 -1.37
CA LEU A 165 -22.69 -21.29 -1.76
C LEU A 165 -23.05 -21.35 -3.25
N ALA A 166 -23.37 -20.22 -3.87
CA ALA A 166 -23.57 -20.09 -5.31
C ALA A 166 -22.25 -20.05 -6.12
N GLY A 167 -21.09 -20.09 -5.46
CA GLY A 167 -19.79 -19.94 -6.11
C GLY A 167 -19.38 -18.47 -6.37
N GLY A 168 -20.17 -17.51 -5.90
CA GLY A 168 -19.93 -16.08 -6.03
C GLY A 168 -21.23 -15.26 -6.09
N GLY A 169 -21.11 -13.95 -5.95
CA GLY A 169 -22.28 -13.07 -6.01
C GLY A 169 -22.04 -11.67 -5.47
N VAL A 170 -23.11 -10.88 -5.40
CA VAL A 170 -23.08 -9.49 -4.93
C VAL A 170 -24.15 -9.24 -3.88
N VAL A 171 -23.77 -8.60 -2.79
CA VAL A 171 -24.67 -8.09 -1.75
C VAL A 171 -24.67 -6.57 -1.80
N TYR A 172 -25.81 -5.97 -2.14
CA TYR A 172 -25.99 -4.53 -2.27
C TYR A 172 -26.72 -3.92 -1.07
N GLY A 173 -26.16 -2.83 -0.56
CA GLY A 173 -26.84 -1.94 0.38
C GLY A 173 -27.81 -0.98 -0.31
N LYS A 174 -28.93 -0.68 0.34
CA LYS A 174 -29.86 0.39 -0.04
C LYS A 174 -29.14 1.75 0.13
N PRO A 175 -29.10 2.60 -0.92
CA PRO A 175 -28.46 3.90 -0.83
C PRO A 175 -28.98 4.74 0.35
N GLY A 176 -28.06 5.32 1.12
CA GLY A 176 -28.35 6.14 2.30
C GLY A 176 -28.68 5.37 3.57
N ALA A 177 -28.81 4.04 3.54
CA ALA A 177 -29.02 3.22 4.73
C ALA A 177 -27.77 3.20 5.62
N ASP A 178 -27.96 3.00 6.93
CA ASP A 178 -26.89 2.81 7.92
C ASP A 178 -27.05 1.44 8.57
N TYR A 179 -26.38 0.43 7.99
CA TYR A 179 -26.45 -0.94 8.45
C TYR A 179 -25.69 -1.11 9.76
N LYS A 180 -26.35 -1.67 10.77
CA LYS A 180 -25.76 -1.85 12.10
C LYS A 180 -25.41 -3.32 12.29
N ILE A 181 -24.22 -3.60 12.80
CA ILE A 181 -23.78 -4.96 13.07
C ILE A 181 -23.28 -5.06 14.51
N ASP A 182 -23.45 -6.22 15.13
CA ASP A 182 -22.89 -6.56 16.43
C ASP A 182 -21.95 -7.77 16.41
N ASP A 183 -21.85 -8.47 15.29
CA ASP A 183 -20.88 -9.53 15.05
C ASP A 183 -20.18 -9.33 13.68
N THR A 184 -19.14 -10.11 13.43
CA THR A 184 -18.33 -10.02 12.22
C THR A 184 -19.11 -10.48 10.98
N LEU A 185 -19.02 -9.70 9.91
CA LEU A 185 -19.46 -10.12 8.58
C LEU A 185 -18.43 -11.05 7.93
N ILE A 186 -18.87 -12.20 7.42
CA ILE A 186 -17.98 -13.23 6.85
C ILE A 186 -18.18 -13.31 5.34
N ILE A 187 -17.23 -12.77 4.58
CA ILE A 187 -17.26 -12.76 3.11
C ILE A 187 -16.49 -13.96 2.51
N GLY A 188 -17.09 -14.66 1.55
CA GLY A 188 -16.45 -15.79 0.86
C GLY A 188 -15.79 -15.40 -0.46
N ALA A 189 -15.08 -16.37 -1.07
CA ALA A 189 -14.57 -16.23 -2.42
C ALA A 189 -15.64 -15.84 -3.46
N GLY A 190 -15.26 -15.11 -4.50
CA GLY A 190 -16.13 -14.69 -5.61
C GLY A 190 -17.23 -13.70 -5.21
N THR A 191 -17.13 -13.07 -4.04
CA THR A 191 -18.21 -12.24 -3.46
C THR A 191 -17.83 -10.76 -3.42
N LEU A 192 -18.78 -9.90 -3.79
CA LEU A 192 -18.74 -8.45 -3.59
C LEU A 192 -19.75 -8.03 -2.51
N LEU A 193 -19.27 -7.38 -1.45
CA LEU A 193 -20.10 -6.61 -0.52
C LEU A 193 -20.06 -5.13 -0.95
N ASP A 194 -21.12 -4.65 -1.58
CA ASP A 194 -21.24 -3.26 -2.05
C ASP A 194 -22.19 -2.44 -1.17
N LEU A 195 -21.60 -1.78 -0.19
CA LEU A 195 -22.18 -0.72 0.62
C LEU A 195 -21.61 0.65 0.20
N GLY A 196 -21.19 0.83 -1.05
CA GLY A 196 -20.57 2.08 -1.53
C GLY A 196 -21.49 3.30 -1.49
N ALA A 197 -22.81 3.08 -1.36
CA ALA A 197 -23.82 4.12 -1.15
C ALA A 197 -24.43 4.10 0.28
N SER A 198 -23.93 3.25 1.18
CA SER A 198 -24.51 2.98 2.50
C SER A 198 -23.45 3.00 3.61
N ASP A 199 -23.87 3.22 4.84
CA ASP A 199 -22.98 3.14 6.00
C ASP A 199 -22.99 1.74 6.62
N LEU A 200 -21.88 1.41 7.28
CA LEU A 200 -21.76 0.23 8.11
C LEU A 200 -21.27 0.68 9.50
N THR A 201 -22.07 0.40 10.53
CA THR A 201 -21.80 0.81 11.90
C THR A 201 -21.67 -0.41 12.81
N LEU A 202 -20.54 -0.54 13.49
CA LEU A 202 -20.38 -1.53 14.54
C LEU A 202 -21.03 -1.01 15.83
N LEU A 203 -22.02 -1.76 16.34
CA LEU A 203 -22.77 -1.39 17.53
C LEU A 203 -21.84 -1.28 18.77
N PRO A 204 -22.14 -0.39 19.73
CA PRO A 204 -21.31 -0.27 20.93
C PRO A 204 -21.26 -1.57 21.75
N GLY A 205 -20.06 -1.99 22.13
CA GLY A 205 -19.82 -3.16 22.98
C GLY A 205 -19.57 -4.46 22.22
N SER A 206 -19.69 -4.47 20.89
CA SER A 206 -19.51 -5.67 20.06
C SER A 206 -18.09 -6.22 20.06
N ASN A 207 -17.08 -5.33 20.15
CA ASN A 207 -15.66 -5.71 20.30
C ASN A 207 -15.13 -6.76 19.31
N CYS A 208 -15.66 -6.79 18.09
CA CYS A 208 -15.29 -7.73 17.03
C CYS A 208 -14.77 -7.01 15.78
N GLN A 209 -14.33 -7.80 14.79
CA GLN A 209 -14.06 -7.29 13.45
C GLN A 209 -15.39 -6.92 12.78
N MET A 210 -15.38 -5.90 11.93
CA MET A 210 -16.54 -5.57 11.09
C MET A 210 -16.66 -6.57 9.94
N VAL A 211 -15.55 -6.90 9.27
CA VAL A 211 -15.53 -7.84 8.15
C VAL A 211 -14.28 -8.72 8.23
N THR A 212 -14.45 -10.02 7.96
CA THR A 212 -13.38 -10.99 7.70
C THR A 212 -13.74 -11.92 6.55
N ASN A 213 -12.75 -12.64 6.02
CA ASN A 213 -12.98 -13.64 4.97
C ASN A 213 -13.31 -15.03 5.55
N TYR A 214 -14.00 -15.84 4.75
CA TYR A 214 -14.52 -17.15 5.17
C TYR A 214 -13.41 -18.15 5.52
N SER A 215 -12.38 -18.24 4.68
CA SER A 215 -11.29 -19.21 4.86
C SER A 215 -10.45 -18.94 6.12
N ASP A 216 -10.45 -17.70 6.62
CA ASP A 216 -9.87 -17.34 7.92
C ASP A 216 -10.66 -17.94 9.09
N ARG A 217 -12.00 -17.93 9.01
CA ARG A 217 -12.90 -18.40 10.08
C ARG A 217 -13.18 -19.90 10.04
N VAL A 218 -13.10 -20.52 8.86
CA VAL A 218 -13.40 -21.93 8.65
C VAL A 218 -12.19 -22.62 8.03
N PRO A 219 -11.16 -22.96 8.82
CA PRO A 219 -10.01 -23.71 8.32
C PRO A 219 -10.45 -25.09 7.81
N VAL A 220 -9.69 -25.63 6.84
CA VAL A 220 -9.89 -26.99 6.31
C VAL A 220 -9.63 -28.03 7.41
N GLY A 221 -8.62 -27.77 8.25
CA GLY A 221 -8.32 -28.63 9.38
C GLY A 221 -7.31 -27.98 10.33
N THR A 222 -7.32 -28.47 11.56
CA THR A 222 -6.35 -28.12 12.60
C THR A 222 -5.82 -29.40 13.24
N ALA A 223 -4.53 -29.44 13.56
CA ALA A 223 -3.89 -30.53 14.29
C ALA A 223 -2.85 -30.00 15.28
N THR A 224 -2.32 -30.87 16.13
CA THR A 224 -1.29 -30.54 17.14
C THR A 224 -0.07 -31.45 17.00
N ASP A 225 0.22 -31.89 15.79
CA ASP A 225 1.26 -32.88 15.47
C ASP A 225 2.33 -32.35 14.54
N ALA A 226 2.34 -31.05 14.25
CA ALA A 226 3.28 -30.50 13.30
C ALA A 226 4.72 -30.60 13.82
N ALA A 227 5.59 -31.08 12.95
CA ALA A 227 7.03 -31.10 13.17
C ALA A 227 7.75 -30.50 11.97
N VAL A 228 8.66 -29.57 12.24
CA VAL A 228 9.53 -28.95 11.23
C VAL A 228 10.86 -28.58 11.88
N THR A 229 11.95 -28.76 11.14
CA THR A 229 13.31 -28.39 11.58
C THR A 229 13.65 -26.98 11.11
N SER A 230 14.38 -26.21 11.93
CA SER A 230 14.92 -24.91 11.51
C SER A 230 15.69 -25.02 10.18
N GLY A 231 15.42 -24.09 9.26
CA GLY A 231 15.94 -24.08 7.89
C GLY A 231 15.18 -24.98 6.90
N SER A 232 14.18 -25.74 7.34
CA SER A 232 13.36 -26.59 6.48
C SER A 232 12.03 -25.94 6.10
N ALA A 233 11.56 -26.20 4.88
CA ALA A 233 10.21 -25.88 4.42
C ALA A 233 9.25 -27.09 4.43
N VAL A 234 9.72 -28.23 4.94
CA VAL A 234 8.95 -29.48 4.98
C VAL A 234 8.37 -29.65 6.37
N VAL A 235 7.04 -29.66 6.45
CA VAL A 235 6.27 -29.88 7.68
C VAL A 235 5.71 -31.29 7.66
N THR A 236 6.03 -32.07 8.69
CA THR A 236 5.40 -33.39 8.92
C THR A 236 4.14 -33.20 9.76
N THR A 237 3.00 -33.72 9.30
CA THR A 237 1.69 -33.59 9.95
C THR A 237 0.66 -34.57 9.37
N SER A 238 -0.32 -34.98 10.18
CA SER A 238 -1.50 -35.72 9.72
C SER A 238 -2.35 -34.96 8.71
N LEU A 239 -2.32 -33.62 8.71
CA LEU A 239 -3.05 -32.79 7.75
C LEU A 239 -2.56 -32.95 6.30
N ALA A 240 -1.40 -33.57 6.07
CA ALA A 240 -0.92 -33.90 4.72
C ALA A 240 -1.93 -34.75 3.94
N SER A 241 -2.76 -35.56 4.62
CA SER A 241 -3.79 -36.40 3.99
C SER A 241 -4.93 -35.61 3.33
N VAL A 242 -5.15 -34.36 3.74
CA VAL A 242 -6.22 -33.48 3.24
C VAL A 242 -5.69 -32.20 2.60
N ALA A 243 -4.36 -31.99 2.64
CA ALA A 243 -3.71 -30.84 2.03
C ALA A 243 -3.73 -30.91 0.51
N ALA A 244 -3.90 -29.74 -0.12
CA ALA A 244 -3.81 -29.58 -1.57
C ALA A 244 -2.91 -28.39 -1.91
N VAL A 245 -2.25 -28.46 -3.06
CA VAL A 245 -1.41 -27.38 -3.58
C VAL A 245 -2.21 -26.08 -3.65
N GLY A 246 -1.62 -24.99 -3.15
CA GLY A 246 -2.22 -23.66 -3.15
C GLY A 246 -3.01 -23.29 -1.90
N MET A 247 -3.28 -24.24 -0.98
CA MET A 247 -3.75 -23.97 0.39
C MET A 247 -2.69 -23.27 1.23
N THR A 248 -3.09 -22.63 2.32
CA THR A 248 -2.16 -22.04 3.30
C THR A 248 -2.00 -22.95 4.52
N VAL A 249 -0.77 -23.06 5.00
CA VAL A 249 -0.40 -23.66 6.28
C VAL A 249 0.15 -22.62 7.23
N TYR A 250 -0.25 -22.71 8.50
CA TYR A 250 0.28 -21.94 9.63
C TYR A 250 0.80 -22.94 10.68
N VAL A 251 2.05 -22.79 11.12
CA VAL A 251 2.64 -23.64 12.17
C VAL A 251 3.11 -22.79 13.35
N ASP A 252 2.48 -23.01 14.51
CA ASP A 252 2.78 -22.28 15.74
C ASP A 252 4.22 -22.54 16.21
N GLY A 253 4.91 -21.48 16.63
CA GLY A 253 6.24 -21.58 17.25
C GLY A 253 7.37 -22.00 16.30
N ALA A 254 7.07 -22.21 15.01
CA ALA A 254 8.06 -22.56 13.98
C ALA A 254 8.95 -21.37 13.56
N GLY A 255 8.80 -20.20 14.19
CA GLY A 255 9.83 -19.16 14.19
C GLY A 255 10.37 -18.84 15.57
N SER A 256 11.66 -18.56 15.64
CA SER A 256 12.40 -18.13 16.84
C SER A 256 12.66 -16.62 16.80
N ASN A 257 13.08 -16.01 17.91
CA ASN A 257 13.66 -14.65 17.99
C ASN A 257 12.97 -13.61 17.07
N GLY A 258 11.65 -13.42 17.21
CA GLY A 258 10.94 -12.39 16.44
C GLY A 258 10.54 -12.74 15.00
N TYR A 259 10.87 -13.92 14.46
CA TYR A 259 10.54 -14.32 13.07
C TYR A 259 9.05 -14.63 12.84
N GLY A 260 8.22 -14.65 13.90
CA GLY A 260 6.80 -14.99 13.81
C GLY A 260 6.54 -16.48 13.50
N GLU A 261 5.31 -16.83 13.13
CA GLU A 261 4.96 -18.21 12.77
C GLU A 261 5.47 -18.58 11.38
N LEU A 262 5.60 -19.89 11.12
CA LEU A 262 5.81 -20.35 9.76
C LEU A 262 4.48 -20.28 9.02
N ILE A 263 4.42 -19.39 8.04
CA ILE A 263 3.29 -19.25 7.12
C ILE A 263 3.77 -19.56 5.71
N GLY A 264 3.06 -20.43 5.02
CA GLY A 264 3.42 -20.78 3.65
C GLY A 264 2.28 -21.40 2.86
N LEU A 265 2.42 -21.38 1.54
CA LEU A 265 1.51 -22.06 0.64
C LEU A 265 1.99 -23.49 0.41
N VAL A 266 1.06 -24.44 0.38
CA VAL A 266 1.35 -25.82 0.01
C VAL A 266 1.87 -25.84 -1.42
N GLY A 267 3.15 -26.15 -1.59
CA GLY A 267 3.81 -26.32 -2.88
C GLY A 267 3.75 -27.76 -3.37
N SER A 268 3.89 -28.72 -2.46
CA SER A 268 3.70 -30.15 -2.73
C SER A 268 3.29 -30.90 -1.46
N VAL A 269 2.68 -32.07 -1.65
CA VAL A 269 2.21 -32.95 -0.58
C VAL A 269 2.74 -34.36 -0.84
N ASP A 270 3.30 -34.99 0.19
CA ASP A 270 3.60 -36.42 0.21
C ASP A 270 2.76 -37.08 1.29
N THR A 271 1.64 -37.67 0.89
CA THR A 271 0.72 -38.35 1.80
C THR A 271 1.30 -39.63 2.39
N GLY A 272 2.26 -40.27 1.71
CA GLY A 272 2.91 -41.49 2.19
C GLY A 272 3.91 -41.21 3.32
N ALA A 273 4.62 -40.08 3.21
CA ALA A 273 5.50 -39.58 4.27
C ALA A 273 4.78 -38.72 5.32
N GLY A 274 3.53 -38.31 5.07
CA GLY A 274 2.79 -37.38 5.92
C GLY A 274 3.42 -35.99 5.95
N THR A 275 3.91 -35.50 4.81
CA THR A 275 4.63 -34.22 4.74
C THR A 275 4.01 -33.24 3.74
N ILE A 276 4.17 -31.95 4.06
CA ILE A 276 3.77 -30.80 3.24
C ILE A 276 5.02 -29.95 3.01
N THR A 277 5.34 -29.63 1.75
CA THR A 277 6.41 -28.67 1.43
C THR A 277 5.81 -27.29 1.17
N LEU A 278 6.34 -26.27 1.83
CA LEU A 278 5.81 -24.92 1.81
C LEU A 278 6.62 -23.97 0.91
N HIS A 279 5.91 -23.14 0.16
CA HIS A 279 6.47 -22.03 -0.61
C HIS A 279 6.05 -20.70 0.01
N LYS A 280 6.88 -19.67 -0.12
CA LYS A 280 6.62 -18.33 0.43
C LYS A 280 5.42 -17.65 -0.23
N LEU A 281 5.32 -17.76 -1.55
CA LEU A 281 4.36 -17.01 -2.35
C LEU A 281 3.77 -17.87 -3.46
N HIS A 282 2.57 -17.49 -3.91
CA HIS A 282 1.87 -18.22 -4.98
C HIS A 282 2.65 -18.10 -6.29
N GLY A 283 2.73 -19.20 -7.05
CA GLY A 283 3.49 -19.23 -8.30
C GLY A 283 5.02 -19.14 -8.14
N THR A 284 5.53 -19.12 -6.90
CA THR A 284 6.98 -19.19 -6.64
C THR A 284 7.39 -20.59 -6.19
N THR A 285 8.65 -20.95 -6.41
CA THR A 285 9.31 -22.13 -5.83
C THR A 285 10.19 -21.78 -4.64
N ILE A 286 10.10 -20.54 -4.15
CA ILE A 286 10.92 -20.06 -3.03
C ILE A 286 10.39 -20.72 -1.76
N PRO A 287 11.21 -21.52 -1.06
CA PRO A 287 10.75 -22.27 0.11
C PRO A 287 10.42 -21.32 1.29
N ALA A 288 9.27 -21.54 1.94
CA ALA A 288 8.95 -20.94 3.22
C ALA A 288 9.59 -21.78 4.32
N VAL A 289 10.72 -21.34 4.85
CA VAL A 289 11.52 -22.11 5.81
C VAL A 289 11.20 -21.71 7.25
N ALA A 290 11.09 -22.69 8.14
CA ALA A 290 11.01 -22.46 9.58
C ALA A 290 12.31 -21.82 10.08
N SER A 291 12.23 -20.87 11.02
CA SER A 291 13.42 -20.37 11.72
C SER A 291 13.64 -21.07 13.07
N ALA A 292 12.65 -21.81 13.58
CA ALA A 292 12.78 -22.67 14.76
C ALA A 292 12.44 -24.12 14.44
N THR A 293 13.05 -25.04 15.19
CA THR A 293 12.63 -26.44 15.21
C THR A 293 11.47 -26.60 16.17
N VAL A 294 10.37 -27.17 15.70
CA VAL A 294 9.22 -27.55 16.54
C VAL A 294 8.83 -29.00 16.33
N SER A 295 8.20 -29.59 17.35
CA SER A 295 7.68 -30.95 17.33
C SER A 295 6.40 -30.99 18.16
N GLY A 296 5.31 -31.47 17.57
CA GLY A 296 3.98 -31.45 18.21
C GLY A 296 3.39 -30.03 18.31
N ALA A 297 3.72 -29.15 17.36
CA ALA A 297 3.16 -27.82 17.28
C ALA A 297 1.72 -27.85 16.77
N ASN A 298 0.95 -26.81 17.12
CA ASN A 298 -0.33 -26.57 16.46
C ASN A 298 -0.10 -26.22 15.00
N ILE A 299 -0.99 -26.70 14.15
CA ILE A 299 -1.00 -26.41 12.73
C ILE A 299 -2.42 -26.16 12.27
N GLN A 300 -2.57 -25.15 11.42
CA GLN A 300 -3.81 -24.82 10.73
C GLN A 300 -3.59 -24.94 9.22
N LEU A 301 -4.48 -25.65 8.54
CA LEU A 301 -4.58 -25.72 7.09
C LEU A 301 -5.84 -24.96 6.66
N SER A 302 -5.72 -24.05 5.70
CA SER A 302 -6.85 -23.23 5.24
C SER A 302 -6.87 -23.11 3.72
N ASN A 303 -8.08 -23.00 3.18
CA ASN A 303 -8.26 -22.56 1.81
C ASN A 303 -7.80 -21.11 1.64
N VAL A 304 -7.70 -20.67 0.39
CA VAL A 304 -7.42 -19.29 0.05
C VAL A 304 -8.63 -18.74 -0.66
N ASP A 305 -9.26 -17.70 -0.10
CA ASP A 305 -10.36 -17.02 -0.78
C ASP A 305 -9.80 -16.18 -1.93
N ALA A 306 -10.50 -16.15 -3.06
CA ALA A 306 -10.13 -15.34 -4.23
C ALA A 306 -11.30 -14.46 -4.65
N ASP A 307 -11.03 -13.36 -5.34
CA ASP A 307 -12.06 -12.45 -5.88
C ASP A 307 -13.00 -11.91 -4.80
N VAL A 308 -12.41 -11.45 -3.69
CA VAL A 308 -13.13 -10.88 -2.54
C VAL A 308 -13.14 -9.36 -2.64
N HIS A 309 -14.32 -8.76 -2.76
CA HIS A 309 -14.46 -7.32 -2.95
C HIS A 309 -15.35 -6.69 -1.87
N ILE A 310 -14.88 -5.59 -1.27
CA ILE A 310 -15.58 -4.85 -0.23
C ILE A 310 -15.59 -3.37 -0.62
N ARG A 311 -16.78 -2.76 -0.67
CA ARG A 311 -16.94 -1.32 -0.87
C ARG A 311 -17.86 -0.75 0.19
N ILE A 312 -17.43 0.28 0.92
CA ILE A 312 -18.22 0.89 1.99
C ILE A 312 -18.11 2.42 1.89
N ARG A 313 -19.24 3.12 1.98
CA ARG A 313 -19.26 4.58 2.05
C ARG A 313 -18.64 5.06 3.36
N ASN A 314 -19.31 4.84 4.50
CA ASN A 314 -18.76 5.16 5.81
C ASN A 314 -18.73 3.91 6.70
N ALA A 315 -17.54 3.46 7.06
CA ALA A 315 -17.33 2.39 8.02
C ALA A 315 -17.06 2.99 9.42
N LYS A 316 -17.99 2.80 10.35
CA LYS A 316 -17.97 3.40 11.70
C LYS A 316 -17.74 2.30 12.73
N ARG A 317 -16.50 2.17 13.19
CA ARG A 317 -16.16 1.21 14.26
C ARG A 317 -16.44 1.75 15.66
N GLY A 318 -16.39 3.06 15.84
CA GLY A 318 -16.62 3.72 17.14
C GLY A 318 -15.54 3.36 18.17
N ALA A 319 -15.96 3.16 19.42
CA ALA A 319 -15.08 2.84 20.55
C ALA A 319 -14.93 1.33 20.81
N ASN A 320 -15.25 0.49 19.82
CA ASN A 320 -15.23 -0.96 19.98
C ASN A 320 -13.81 -1.55 20.05
N GLY A 321 -13.68 -2.73 20.63
CA GLY A 321 -12.54 -3.64 20.65
C GLY A 321 -11.35 -3.23 21.52
N PRO A 322 -10.54 -4.22 21.93
CA PRO A 322 -9.41 -3.98 22.81
C PRO A 322 -8.32 -3.19 22.08
N ASP A 323 -7.83 -2.13 22.72
CA ASP A 323 -6.52 -1.56 22.40
C ASP A 323 -5.46 -2.52 22.95
N SER A 324 -4.95 -3.45 22.12
CA SER A 324 -3.82 -4.37 22.42
C SER A 324 -3.93 -5.15 23.75
N GLY A 325 -4.13 -6.47 23.68
CA GLY A 325 -4.13 -7.34 24.86
C GLY A 325 -2.80 -8.07 25.02
N VAL A 326 -2.26 -8.19 26.23
CA VAL A 326 -1.00 -8.91 26.51
C VAL A 326 -0.99 -10.41 26.12
N ALA A 327 -2.13 -10.99 25.74
CA ALA A 327 -2.22 -12.38 25.32
C ALA A 327 -2.12 -12.53 23.80
N ARG A 328 -1.39 -13.56 23.35
CA ARG A 328 -1.22 -13.91 21.93
C ARG A 328 -2.57 -14.06 21.21
N GLY A 329 -2.74 -13.37 20.08
CA GLY A 329 -3.98 -13.41 19.26
C GLY A 329 -5.16 -12.63 19.83
N SER A 330 -5.06 -12.07 21.05
CA SER A 330 -6.17 -11.34 21.68
C SER A 330 -6.48 -9.99 21.01
N ALA A 331 -5.53 -9.48 20.23
CA ALA A 331 -5.60 -8.21 19.54
C ALA A 331 -6.29 -8.27 18.17
N ILE A 332 -6.54 -9.46 17.60
CA ILE A 332 -7.05 -9.60 16.22
C ILE A 332 -8.48 -9.03 16.09
N ALA A 333 -9.27 -9.06 17.17
CA ALA A 333 -10.59 -8.41 17.23
C ALA A 333 -10.51 -6.87 17.22
N GLY A 334 -9.31 -6.31 17.43
CA GLY A 334 -9.02 -4.88 17.33
C GLY A 334 -8.97 -4.35 15.89
N HIS A 335 -8.92 -5.21 14.87
CA HIS A 335 -8.91 -4.82 13.46
C HIS A 335 -10.34 -4.65 12.91
N SER A 336 -10.57 -3.66 12.05
CA SER A 336 -11.92 -3.40 11.52
C SER A 336 -12.25 -4.33 10.34
N ILE A 337 -11.42 -4.30 9.31
CA ILE A 337 -11.49 -5.19 8.13
C ILE A 337 -10.22 -6.02 8.13
N PHE A 338 -10.34 -7.32 8.42
CA PHE A 338 -9.22 -8.24 8.51
C PHE A 338 -9.32 -9.27 7.40
N LEU A 339 -8.32 -9.33 6.52
CA LEU A 339 -8.30 -10.28 5.41
C LEU A 339 -7.04 -11.14 5.50
N ARG A 340 -7.21 -12.45 5.63
CA ARG A 340 -6.12 -13.41 5.76
C ARG A 340 -6.28 -14.57 4.80
N GLY A 341 -5.22 -14.87 4.03
CA GLY A 341 -5.28 -15.93 3.03
C GLY A 341 -6.22 -15.57 1.89
N VAL A 342 -6.04 -14.38 1.30
CA VAL A 342 -6.88 -13.87 0.21
C VAL A 342 -6.07 -13.57 -1.06
N ARG A 343 -6.69 -13.74 -2.23
CA ARG A 343 -6.13 -13.39 -3.55
C ARG A 343 -7.10 -12.51 -4.33
N GLN A 344 -6.57 -11.69 -5.23
CA GLN A 344 -7.38 -10.89 -6.15
C GLN A 344 -8.50 -10.13 -5.42
N TYR A 345 -8.14 -9.40 -4.37
CA TYR A 345 -9.11 -8.75 -3.49
C TYR A 345 -9.11 -7.24 -3.69
N SER A 346 -10.24 -6.59 -3.37
CA SER A 346 -10.29 -5.13 -3.29
C SER A 346 -11.06 -4.63 -2.07
N VAL A 347 -10.51 -3.67 -1.35
CA VAL A 347 -11.19 -2.97 -0.25
C VAL A 347 -11.22 -1.48 -0.56
N GLU A 348 -12.41 -0.91 -0.68
CA GLU A 348 -12.64 0.52 -0.86
C GLU A 348 -13.50 1.06 0.29
N VAL A 349 -12.94 1.97 1.08
CA VAL A 349 -13.64 2.65 2.17
C VAL A 349 -13.55 4.16 1.93
N GLN A 350 -14.69 4.81 1.67
CA GLN A 350 -14.68 6.26 1.42
C GLN A 350 -14.42 7.05 2.70
N ARG A 351 -14.96 6.60 3.84
CA ARG A 351 -14.67 7.17 5.15
C ARG A 351 -14.56 6.08 6.21
N ALA A 352 -13.50 6.13 7.00
CA ALA A 352 -13.29 5.26 8.15
C ALA A 352 -13.26 6.10 9.43
N THR A 353 -14.06 5.73 10.44
CA THR A 353 -14.02 6.40 11.74
C THR A 353 -13.88 5.41 12.87
N SER A 354 -12.88 5.60 13.74
CA SER A 354 -12.66 4.77 14.93
C SER A 354 -12.00 5.57 16.04
N THR A 355 -12.48 5.41 17.27
CA THR A 355 -11.87 6.01 18.47
C THR A 355 -11.12 5.00 19.34
N ALA A 356 -11.15 3.72 18.97
CA ALA A 356 -10.38 2.63 19.57
C ALA A 356 -9.92 1.64 18.49
N GLY A 357 -9.18 0.60 18.87
CA GLY A 357 -8.74 -0.48 17.98
C GLY A 357 -7.38 -0.23 17.33
N ILE A 358 -6.91 -1.23 16.59
CA ILE A 358 -5.50 -1.34 16.19
C ILE A 358 -5.28 -0.87 14.75
N SER A 359 -6.00 -1.45 13.80
CA SER A 359 -5.95 -1.02 12.42
C SER A 359 -7.34 -0.99 11.80
N PHE A 360 -7.51 -0.15 10.79
CA PHE A 360 -8.77 -0.14 10.05
C PHE A 360 -8.80 -1.24 9.00
N ILE A 361 -7.82 -1.29 8.10
CA ILE A 361 -7.71 -2.32 7.06
C ILE A 361 -6.43 -3.12 7.29
N TRP A 362 -6.54 -4.43 7.39
CA TRP A 362 -5.42 -5.34 7.61
C TRP A 362 -5.44 -6.50 6.63
N PRO A 363 -4.74 -6.39 5.48
CA PRO A 363 -4.43 -7.55 4.66
C PRO A 363 -3.18 -8.26 5.17
N THR A 364 -3.24 -9.59 5.25
CA THR A 364 -2.10 -10.45 5.59
C THR A 364 -2.18 -11.80 4.88
N ASN A 365 -1.04 -12.42 4.55
CA ASN A 365 -1.01 -13.59 3.69
C ASN A 365 -1.89 -13.40 2.45
N ALA A 366 -1.64 -12.31 1.72
CA ALA A 366 -2.53 -11.82 0.67
C ALA A 366 -1.78 -11.46 -0.61
N SER A 367 -2.44 -11.57 -1.77
CA SER A 367 -1.80 -11.17 -3.03
C SER A 367 -2.75 -10.60 -4.07
N HIS A 368 -2.20 -9.82 -5.01
CA HIS A 368 -2.93 -9.18 -6.11
C HIS A 368 -4.09 -8.30 -5.57
N GLY A 369 -3.77 -7.47 -4.58
CA GLY A 369 -4.75 -6.70 -3.82
C GLY A 369 -4.86 -5.25 -4.26
N THR A 370 -6.04 -4.64 -4.06
CA THR A 370 -6.20 -3.18 -4.12
C THR A 370 -6.86 -2.67 -2.83
N VAL A 371 -6.23 -1.71 -2.15
CA VAL A 371 -6.80 -1.06 -0.96
C VAL A 371 -6.91 0.44 -1.20
N ARG A 372 -8.11 1.01 -1.03
CA ARG A 372 -8.36 2.46 -1.11
C ARG A 372 -9.08 2.95 0.14
N LEU A 373 -8.41 3.80 0.90
CA LEU A 373 -8.92 4.47 2.08
C LEU A 373 -8.94 5.99 1.82
N TRP A 374 -10.11 6.57 1.58
CA TRP A 374 -10.20 7.96 1.10
C TRP A 374 -10.20 9.03 2.20
N ASP A 375 -10.80 8.73 3.34
CA ASP A 375 -10.90 9.66 4.48
C ASP A 375 -10.86 8.88 5.79
N ALA A 376 -9.67 8.69 6.33
CA ALA A 376 -9.48 8.09 7.65
C ALA A 376 -9.61 9.14 8.77
N ASP A 377 -10.34 8.81 9.83
CA ASP A 377 -10.23 9.42 11.15
C ASP A 377 -10.22 8.28 12.18
N VAL A 378 -9.07 7.62 12.28
CA VAL A 378 -8.93 6.36 13.00
C VAL A 378 -7.97 6.49 14.18
N HIS A 379 -8.19 5.66 15.21
CA HIS A 379 -7.40 5.69 16.43
C HIS A 379 -5.94 5.37 16.13
N ARG A 380 -5.55 4.16 15.75
CA ARG A 380 -4.14 3.83 15.50
C ARG A 380 -3.78 3.87 14.03
N THR A 381 -3.88 2.74 13.33
CA THR A 381 -3.35 2.59 11.97
C THR A 381 -4.45 2.60 10.91
N GLY A 382 -4.26 3.33 9.81
CA GLY A 382 -5.19 3.33 8.68
C GLY A 382 -5.19 1.99 7.96
N VAL A 383 -4.08 1.70 7.28
CA VAL A 383 -3.84 0.44 6.58
C VAL A 383 -2.58 -0.22 7.12
N GLN A 384 -2.71 -1.44 7.65
CA GLN A 384 -1.59 -2.21 8.18
C GLN A 384 -1.41 -3.48 7.36
N VAL A 385 -0.33 -3.52 6.59
CA VAL A 385 -0.01 -4.60 5.66
C VAL A 385 1.03 -5.48 6.33
N VAL A 386 0.71 -6.75 6.58
CA VAL A 386 1.64 -7.68 7.24
C VAL A 386 1.89 -8.89 6.38
N GLY A 387 3.17 -9.19 6.14
CA GLY A 387 3.60 -10.30 5.31
C GLY A 387 3.02 -11.66 5.72
N PRO A 388 2.98 -12.63 4.77
CA PRO A 388 3.46 -12.52 3.41
C PRO A 388 2.48 -11.72 2.50
N ILE A 389 3.00 -10.80 1.70
CA ILE A 389 2.23 -9.95 0.78
C ILE A 389 2.91 -9.89 -0.57
N PHE A 390 2.13 -10.01 -1.65
CA PHE A 390 2.63 -9.90 -3.02
C PHE A 390 1.69 -9.10 -3.93
N ASP A 391 2.22 -8.12 -4.66
CA ASP A 391 1.45 -7.32 -5.62
C ASP A 391 0.24 -6.62 -4.99
N LEU A 392 0.52 -5.59 -4.19
CA LEU A 392 -0.50 -4.78 -3.52
C LEU A 392 -0.50 -3.37 -4.10
N ARG A 393 -1.67 -2.90 -4.54
CA ARG A 393 -1.91 -1.49 -4.89
C ARG A 393 -2.65 -0.78 -3.76
N LEU A 394 -2.15 0.37 -3.31
CA LEU A 394 -2.67 1.08 -2.14
C LEU A 394 -2.90 2.57 -2.40
N TYR A 395 -3.97 3.11 -1.85
CA TYR A 395 -4.22 4.54 -1.71
C TYR A 395 -4.74 4.82 -0.29
N ALA A 396 -4.18 5.81 0.39
CA ALA A 396 -4.62 6.16 1.74
C ALA A 396 -4.58 7.68 2.00
N ARG A 397 -5.66 8.23 2.54
CA ARG A 397 -5.71 9.61 3.02
C ARG A 397 -6.48 9.72 4.32
N GLY A 398 -6.11 10.71 5.14
CA GLY A 398 -6.81 11.05 6.37
C GLY A 398 -5.88 11.16 7.57
N ARG A 399 -6.45 11.08 8.77
CA ARG A 399 -5.81 11.19 10.07
C ARG A 399 -5.80 9.82 10.77
N CYS A 400 -4.67 9.52 11.38
CA CYS A 400 -4.41 8.38 12.23
C CYS A 400 -3.68 8.88 13.49
N THR A 401 -3.84 8.25 14.67
CA THR A 401 -2.99 8.62 15.81
C THR A 401 -1.61 7.99 15.76
N ASP A 402 -1.50 6.83 15.09
CA ASP A 402 -0.28 6.12 14.75
C ASP A 402 -0.07 6.19 13.21
N ASP A 403 0.31 5.12 12.52
CA ASP A 403 0.67 5.19 11.11
C ASP A 403 -0.55 5.22 10.14
N LEU A 404 -0.52 6.04 9.09
CA LEU A 404 -1.55 5.97 8.05
C LEU A 404 -1.41 4.70 7.21
N VAL A 405 -0.18 4.37 6.81
CA VAL A 405 0.18 3.13 6.14
C VAL A 405 1.38 2.51 6.85
N ASN A 406 1.27 1.23 7.23
CA ASN A 406 2.37 0.47 7.79
C ASN A 406 2.61 -0.80 6.96
N LEU A 407 3.85 -1.01 6.51
CA LEU A 407 4.30 -2.19 5.77
C LEU A 407 5.26 -3.00 6.63
N CYS A 408 4.77 -4.10 7.21
CA CYS A 408 5.53 -4.94 8.13
C CYS A 408 5.80 -6.33 7.58
N GLY A 409 6.98 -6.88 7.87
CA GLY A 409 7.17 -8.32 7.75
C GLY A 409 6.55 -9.09 8.92
N ASN A 410 6.55 -8.50 10.12
CA ASN A 410 5.90 -9.05 11.32
C ASN A 410 5.41 -7.90 12.23
N VAL A 411 4.62 -8.21 13.26
CA VAL A 411 4.05 -7.25 14.21
C VAL A 411 4.17 -7.76 15.64
N TYR A 412 3.61 -6.99 16.59
CA TYR A 412 3.63 -7.28 18.02
C TYR A 412 3.17 -8.70 18.35
N ARG A 413 3.71 -9.23 19.45
CA ARG A 413 3.47 -10.61 19.90
C ARG A 413 2.00 -10.96 20.04
N ASP A 414 1.16 -10.01 20.42
CA ASP A 414 -0.28 -10.18 20.58
C ASP A 414 -1.06 -10.31 19.25
N GLN A 415 -0.40 -10.06 18.12
CA GLN A 415 -0.93 -10.13 16.75
C GLN A 415 -0.25 -11.26 15.92
N THR A 416 0.41 -12.22 16.58
CA THR A 416 1.37 -13.17 15.97
C THR A 416 0.79 -14.42 15.28
N ASN A 417 -0.14 -14.24 14.36
CA ASN A 417 -0.44 -15.25 13.34
C ASN A 417 -0.22 -14.73 11.90
N THR A 418 0.66 -13.73 11.80
CA THR A 418 1.01 -13.01 10.57
C THR A 418 2.51 -12.75 10.58
N SER A 419 3.26 -13.34 9.64
CA SER A 419 4.68 -13.06 9.44
C SER A 419 5.09 -13.50 8.03
N GLY A 420 5.87 -12.68 7.34
CA GLY A 420 6.45 -13.03 6.04
C GLY A 420 6.98 -11.82 5.28
N ASP A 421 7.38 -12.05 4.04
CA ASP A 421 7.93 -10.99 3.19
C ASP A 421 6.83 -10.11 2.60
N VAL A 422 7.10 -8.81 2.42
CA VAL A 422 6.20 -7.87 1.73
C VAL A 422 6.85 -7.43 0.43
N VAL A 423 6.28 -7.83 -0.71
CA VAL A 423 6.92 -7.67 -2.01
C VAL A 423 5.98 -7.03 -3.03
N GLY A 424 6.46 -6.04 -3.77
CA GLY A 424 5.70 -5.43 -4.87
C GLY A 424 4.51 -4.63 -4.37
N VAL A 425 4.79 -3.57 -3.61
CA VAL A 425 3.74 -2.66 -3.12
C VAL A 425 3.79 -1.37 -3.94
N THR A 426 2.72 -1.12 -4.70
CA THR A 426 2.53 0.14 -5.42
C THR A 426 1.58 1.04 -4.66
N ILE A 427 2.03 2.21 -4.25
CA ILE A 427 1.25 3.20 -3.53
C ILE A 427 0.90 4.32 -4.51
N GLU A 428 -0.40 4.48 -4.80
CA GLU A 428 -0.92 5.53 -5.68
C GLU A 428 -0.68 6.92 -5.06
N ASP A 429 -1.05 7.12 -3.80
CA ASP A 429 -0.93 8.40 -3.09
C ASP A 429 -1.09 8.19 -1.57
N ILE A 430 -0.39 8.98 -0.76
CA ILE A 430 -0.54 9.01 0.71
C ILE A 430 -0.65 10.45 1.19
N VAL A 431 -1.77 10.78 1.86
CA VAL A 431 -1.95 12.10 2.48
C VAL A 431 -2.34 11.96 3.94
N ASN A 432 -1.39 12.18 4.84
CA ASN A 432 -1.63 12.13 6.29
C ASN A 432 -1.97 13.53 6.84
N SER A 433 -3.21 13.71 7.29
CA SER A 433 -3.70 14.93 7.95
C SER A 433 -3.73 14.82 9.48
N GLY A 434 -3.18 13.75 10.05
CA GLY A 434 -3.05 13.56 11.49
C GLY A 434 -2.17 14.63 12.14
N THR A 435 -2.31 14.78 13.46
CA THR A 435 -1.53 15.76 14.26
C THR A 435 -0.64 15.11 15.32
N THR A 436 -0.69 13.79 15.46
CA THR A 436 0.03 13.00 16.49
C THR A 436 1.32 12.38 15.95
N ASN A 437 2.00 11.49 16.67
CA ASN A 437 3.35 11.01 16.32
C ASN A 437 3.43 9.99 15.16
N GLY A 438 2.31 9.73 14.48
CA GLY A 438 2.20 8.75 13.41
C GLY A 438 3.04 9.02 12.16
N SER A 439 3.43 7.97 11.43
CA SER A 439 4.04 8.11 10.11
C SER A 439 2.96 8.20 9.03
N ALA A 440 3.21 8.92 7.94
CA ALA A 440 2.43 8.76 6.72
C ALA A 440 2.64 7.37 6.11
N LEU A 441 3.90 6.91 6.14
CA LEU A 441 4.32 5.59 5.72
C LEU A 441 5.37 5.06 6.70
N LYS A 442 5.10 3.90 7.29
CA LYS A 442 6.07 3.12 8.06
C LYS A 442 6.42 1.85 7.29
N ILE A 443 7.69 1.50 7.29
CA ILE A 443 8.23 0.27 6.72
C ILE A 443 9.12 -0.38 7.78
N ASN A 444 8.72 -1.55 8.24
CA ASN A 444 9.40 -2.34 9.26
C ASN A 444 9.53 -3.79 8.76
N PRO A 445 10.65 -4.17 8.11
CA PRO A 445 10.77 -5.49 7.54
C PRO A 445 10.77 -6.60 8.60
N CYS A 446 11.24 -6.34 9.81
CA CYS A 446 11.27 -7.30 10.93
C CYS A 446 12.21 -8.49 10.69
N GLN A 447 12.61 -9.15 11.78
CA GLN A 447 13.67 -10.14 11.76
C GLN A 447 13.29 -11.33 10.88
N GLY A 448 14.19 -11.72 9.98
CA GLY A 448 13.98 -12.85 9.08
C GLY A 448 13.17 -12.59 7.83
N ASN A 449 12.53 -11.42 7.76
CA ASN A 449 11.67 -11.02 6.68
C ASN A 449 12.32 -9.89 5.87
N PHE A 450 11.79 -9.65 4.66
CA PHE A 450 12.19 -8.51 3.86
C PHE A 450 11.00 -7.76 3.26
N VAL A 451 11.20 -6.46 3.06
CA VAL A 451 10.26 -5.58 2.32
C VAL A 451 10.95 -5.13 1.03
N ASP A 452 10.40 -5.44 -0.14
CA ASP A 452 11.02 -5.12 -1.44
C ASP A 452 9.99 -4.64 -2.47
N GLY A 453 10.47 -3.90 -3.47
CA GLY A 453 9.64 -3.42 -4.57
C GLY A 453 8.55 -2.45 -4.12
N VAL A 454 8.84 -1.58 -3.15
CA VAL A 454 7.90 -0.52 -2.74
C VAL A 454 8.08 0.67 -3.68
N VAL A 455 7.01 1.07 -4.36
CA VAL A 455 6.98 2.20 -5.29
C VAL A 455 5.82 3.11 -4.93
N VAL A 456 6.09 4.40 -4.75
CA VAL A 456 5.07 5.44 -4.61
C VAL A 456 4.99 6.21 -5.91
N GLU A 457 3.87 6.08 -6.62
CA GLU A 457 3.66 6.72 -7.94
C GLU A 457 3.28 8.20 -7.79
N GLY A 458 2.44 8.51 -6.80
CA GLY A 458 1.97 9.86 -6.53
C GLY A 458 2.82 10.58 -5.50
N ARG A 459 2.15 11.18 -4.51
CA ARG A 459 2.76 12.05 -3.52
C ARG A 459 2.63 11.43 -2.12
N ILE A 460 3.68 11.60 -1.33
CA ILE A 460 3.56 11.49 0.12
C ILE A 460 3.46 12.92 0.67
N GLY A 461 2.34 13.25 1.28
CA GLY A 461 2.08 14.59 1.80
C GLY A 461 1.28 14.60 3.09
N GLY A 462 1.09 15.80 3.64
CA GLY A 462 0.30 16.00 4.86
C GLY A 462 -0.06 17.45 5.13
N VAL A 463 -0.94 17.68 6.10
CA VAL A 463 -1.46 19.02 6.43
C VAL A 463 -0.48 19.79 7.33
N ARG A 464 -0.44 21.13 7.17
CA ARG A 464 0.44 22.13 7.82
C ARG A 464 0.49 22.18 9.35
N ASN A 465 -0.25 21.34 10.07
CA ASN A 465 -0.47 21.57 11.50
C ASN A 465 0.58 20.90 12.38
N GLY A 466 1.84 21.35 12.28
CA GLY A 466 2.83 21.40 13.37
C GLY A 466 3.27 20.10 14.08
N GLY A 467 2.62 18.96 13.85
CA GLY A 467 2.87 17.69 14.53
C GLY A 467 3.91 16.83 13.83
N ALA A 468 4.47 15.87 14.55
CA ALA A 468 5.39 14.85 14.02
C ALA A 468 4.71 13.85 13.05
N ALA A 469 3.41 14.01 12.77
CA ALA A 469 2.49 13.13 12.03
C ALA A 469 2.80 12.91 10.53
N SER A 470 3.92 13.42 10.05
CA SER A 470 4.19 13.61 8.62
C SER A 470 5.56 13.07 8.25
N ARG A 471 5.96 11.97 8.90
CA ARG A 471 7.23 11.31 8.64
C ARG A 471 7.03 10.06 7.81
N ILE A 472 8.04 9.72 7.05
CA ILE A 472 8.24 8.41 6.47
C ILE A 472 9.32 7.75 7.31
N THR A 473 8.98 6.58 7.80
CA THR A 473 9.76 5.85 8.77
C THR A 473 10.17 4.53 8.15
N ILE A 474 11.46 4.29 7.96
CA ILE A 474 11.99 2.99 7.54
C ILE A 474 12.89 2.51 8.67
N MET A 475 12.28 1.96 9.72
CA MET A 475 13.02 1.61 10.93
C MET A 475 12.41 0.41 11.66
N GLU A 476 13.24 -0.19 12.51
CA GLU A 476 12.80 -1.12 13.53
C GLU A 476 11.84 -0.43 14.52
N ASP A 477 10.74 -1.09 14.85
CA ASP A 477 9.97 -0.70 16.02
C ASP A 477 10.60 -1.40 17.22
N ILE A 478 11.26 -0.63 18.08
CA ILE A 478 12.09 -1.14 19.18
C ILE A 478 11.27 -1.54 20.41
N VAL A 479 9.95 -1.34 20.37
CA VAL A 479 9.07 -1.66 21.49
C VAL A 479 8.95 -3.18 21.68
N GLU A 480 8.96 -3.94 20.60
CA GLU A 480 8.86 -5.40 20.64
C GLU A 480 9.99 -6.06 19.82
N GLU A 481 10.48 -7.21 20.26
CA GLU A 481 11.56 -7.94 19.60
C GLU A 481 11.16 -8.36 18.18
N GLU A 482 9.90 -8.77 18.01
CA GLU A 482 9.29 -9.18 16.73
C GLU A 482 9.36 -8.10 15.65
N THR A 483 9.51 -6.84 16.03
CA THR A 483 9.53 -5.71 15.10
C THR A 483 10.92 -5.14 14.82
N THR A 484 11.96 -5.79 15.36
CA THR A 484 13.37 -5.45 15.10
C THR A 484 13.94 -6.28 13.95
N GLY A 485 15.03 -5.82 13.33
CA GLY A 485 15.73 -6.47 12.23
C GLY A 485 15.06 -6.38 10.86
N GLY A 486 15.53 -7.25 9.97
CA GLY A 486 15.03 -7.39 8.61
C GLY A 486 15.80 -6.58 7.56
N THR A 487 15.39 -6.74 6.31
CA THR A 487 16.02 -6.04 5.18
C THR A 487 14.98 -5.37 4.28
N CYS A 488 15.30 -4.18 3.80
CA CYS A 488 14.58 -3.52 2.73
C CYS A 488 15.35 -3.69 1.43
N GLY A 489 14.69 -4.11 0.36
CA GLY A 489 15.24 -4.15 -0.98
C GLY A 489 15.24 -2.77 -1.64
N SER A 490 14.51 -2.65 -2.73
CA SER A 490 14.29 -1.42 -3.48
C SER A 490 13.06 -0.67 -3.01
N ILE A 491 13.27 0.57 -2.54
CA ILE A 491 12.24 1.49 -2.09
C ILE A 491 12.33 2.78 -2.93
N ASP A 492 11.30 3.08 -3.72
CA ASP A 492 11.13 4.35 -4.43
C ASP A 492 9.94 5.10 -3.81
N LEU A 493 10.23 6.18 -3.08
CA LEU A 493 9.23 6.98 -2.37
C LEU A 493 8.57 8.06 -3.25
N GLY A 494 8.87 8.09 -4.55
CA GLY A 494 8.25 9.05 -5.45
C GLY A 494 8.49 10.49 -5.04
N VAL A 495 7.42 11.31 -5.01
CA VAL A 495 7.49 12.70 -4.57
C VAL A 495 7.06 12.83 -3.11
N ILE A 496 7.97 13.36 -2.29
CA ILE A 496 7.72 13.70 -0.89
C ILE A 496 7.52 15.20 -0.80
N ASP A 497 6.33 15.65 -0.43
CA ASP A 497 6.03 17.07 -0.30
C ASP A 497 5.23 17.32 0.98
N PHE A 498 5.96 17.68 2.03
CA PHE A 498 5.43 18.05 3.33
C PHE A 498 5.56 19.57 3.54
N PRO A 499 4.48 20.24 3.97
CA PRO A 499 4.52 21.67 4.19
C PRO A 499 5.35 22.04 5.44
N ALA A 500 5.82 23.29 5.46
CA ALA A 500 6.84 23.82 6.36
C ALA A 500 6.47 23.79 7.86
N SER A 501 6.83 22.72 8.58
CA SER A 501 7.15 22.74 10.03
C SER A 501 7.66 21.41 10.59
N SER A 502 7.59 20.30 9.85
CA SER A 502 8.03 18.97 10.33
C SER A 502 9.55 18.83 10.32
N SER A 503 10.14 18.52 11.48
CA SER A 503 11.53 18.07 11.57
C SER A 503 11.62 16.57 11.25
N GLY A 504 12.54 16.19 10.36
CA GLY A 504 12.90 14.78 10.11
C GLY A 504 11.86 14.01 9.31
N VAL A 505 11.61 14.44 8.06
CA VAL A 505 10.62 13.81 7.17
C VAL A 505 10.97 12.37 6.82
N LEU A 506 12.24 12.07 6.55
CA LEU A 506 12.72 10.70 6.32
C LEU A 506 13.52 10.26 7.54
N GLY A 507 13.14 9.15 8.19
CA GLY A 507 13.83 8.55 9.32
C GLY A 507 14.21 7.09 9.06
N PHE A 508 15.41 6.67 9.50
CA PHE A 508 15.96 5.33 9.24
C PHE A 508 16.59 4.72 10.48
N GLY A 509 16.26 3.49 10.88
CA GLY A 509 16.89 2.88 12.07
C GLY A 509 16.94 1.37 12.05
N GLY A 510 18.11 0.78 12.33
CA GLY A 510 18.28 -0.66 12.55
C GLY A 510 18.01 -1.58 11.36
N VAL A 511 17.71 -1.03 10.18
CA VAL A 511 17.40 -1.82 8.98
C VAL A 511 18.50 -1.72 7.95
N ALA A 512 18.74 -2.83 7.24
CA ALA A 512 19.57 -2.83 6.04
C ALA A 512 18.72 -2.46 4.82
N ILE A 513 19.18 -1.55 3.97
CA ILE A 513 18.45 -1.07 2.79
C ILE A 513 19.34 -1.20 1.55
N ARG A 514 18.88 -1.90 0.50
CA ARG A 514 19.64 -2.03 -0.75
C ARG A 514 19.61 -0.72 -1.56
N SER A 515 18.43 -0.22 -1.87
CA SER A 515 18.31 1.03 -2.63
C SER A 515 17.13 1.87 -2.19
N LEU A 516 17.41 3.13 -1.90
CA LEU A 516 16.41 4.14 -1.61
C LEU A 516 16.45 5.24 -2.67
N LYS A 517 15.28 5.58 -3.21
CA LYS A 517 15.09 6.72 -4.10
C LYS A 517 13.95 7.60 -3.61
N ALA A 518 14.14 8.92 -3.69
CA ALA A 518 13.08 9.87 -3.38
C ALA A 518 13.30 11.22 -4.08
N HIS A 519 12.21 11.93 -4.38
CA HIS A 519 12.21 13.33 -4.76
C HIS A 519 11.58 14.17 -3.64
N VAL A 520 12.40 14.87 -2.88
CA VAL A 520 11.96 15.66 -1.73
C VAL A 520 11.77 17.11 -2.14
N ILE A 521 10.51 17.56 -2.05
CA ILE A 521 10.11 18.95 -2.19
C ILE A 521 9.93 19.50 -0.78
N GLY A 522 10.81 20.40 -0.37
CA GLY A 522 10.86 20.89 1.01
C GLY A 522 10.76 22.42 1.08
N ARG A 523 10.01 22.89 2.08
CA ARG A 523 10.02 24.28 2.55
C ARG A 523 10.46 24.39 4.02
N THR A 524 11.09 23.32 4.53
CA THR A 524 11.18 23.02 5.97
C THR A 524 12.62 22.93 6.46
N VAL A 525 12.81 23.15 7.75
CA VAL A 525 14.07 22.94 8.48
C VAL A 525 14.27 21.43 8.70
N HIS A 526 15.28 20.80 8.08
CA HIS A 526 15.63 19.36 8.17
C HIS A 526 14.74 18.36 7.39
N PRO A 527 14.65 18.46 6.05
CA PRO A 527 13.84 17.56 5.23
C PRO A 527 14.40 16.13 5.17
N VAL A 528 15.69 15.88 5.39
CA VAL A 528 16.22 14.49 5.38
C VAL A 528 17.09 14.24 6.60
N ARG A 529 16.71 13.27 7.43
CA ARG A 529 17.47 12.86 8.62
C ARG A 529 17.81 11.37 8.55
N ILE A 530 19.05 11.05 8.20
CA ILE A 530 19.54 9.67 8.28
C ILE A 530 20.15 9.46 9.66
N ASN A 531 19.34 8.97 10.59
CA ASN A 531 19.70 8.75 11.99
C ASN A 531 18.89 7.58 12.53
N PRO A 532 19.49 6.63 13.28
CA PRO A 532 18.71 5.70 14.07
C PRO A 532 17.69 6.48 14.89
N GLY A 533 16.44 6.02 14.87
CA GLY A 533 15.39 6.59 15.71
C GLY A 533 15.82 6.63 17.17
N ASP A 534 15.19 7.51 17.95
CA ASP A 534 15.50 7.65 19.38
C ASP A 534 15.36 6.27 20.06
N GLY A 535 16.49 5.73 20.55
CA GLY A 535 16.55 4.43 21.23
C GLY A 535 17.15 3.27 20.42
N ASN A 536 17.31 3.39 19.10
CA ASN A 536 17.95 2.32 18.31
C ASN A 536 19.48 2.42 18.38
N THR A 537 20.14 1.33 18.80
CA THR A 537 21.61 1.24 18.90
C THR A 537 22.25 0.67 17.63
N THR A 538 21.47 0.06 16.74
CA THR A 538 21.95 -0.58 15.52
C THR A 538 22.01 0.43 14.36
N PRO A 539 23.22 0.71 13.83
CA PRO A 539 23.43 1.44 12.58
C PRO A 539 22.53 0.97 11.43
N PRO A 540 21.79 1.85 10.73
CA PRO A 540 21.27 1.47 9.42
C PRO A 540 22.43 1.27 8.43
N VAL A 541 22.35 0.20 7.64
CA VAL A 541 23.30 -0.10 6.57
C VAL A 541 22.59 0.07 5.23
N ILE A 542 22.96 1.08 4.47
CA ILE A 542 22.28 1.42 3.22
C ILE A 542 23.26 1.30 2.05
N GLU A 543 23.03 0.40 1.09
CA GLU A 543 23.96 0.24 -0.03
C GLU A 543 23.92 1.46 -0.96
N SER A 544 22.73 2.00 -1.25
CA SER A 544 22.56 3.18 -2.10
C SER A 544 21.37 4.06 -1.73
N VAL A 545 21.58 5.37 -1.80
CA VAL A 545 20.57 6.42 -1.62
C VAL A 545 20.68 7.41 -2.78
N ASP A 546 19.59 7.65 -3.51
CA ASP A 546 19.50 8.67 -4.56
C ASP A 546 18.35 9.64 -4.27
N LEU A 547 18.71 10.87 -3.86
CA LEU A 547 17.74 11.91 -3.52
C LEU A 547 17.78 13.04 -4.55
N ALA A 548 16.64 13.33 -5.16
CA ALA A 548 16.40 14.61 -5.81
C ALA A 548 15.82 15.59 -4.80
N LEU A 549 16.42 16.77 -4.67
CA LEU A 549 16.09 17.75 -3.64
C LEU A 549 15.71 19.08 -4.30
N ASP A 550 14.46 19.50 -4.09
CA ASP A 550 13.91 20.77 -4.56
C ASP A 550 13.44 21.59 -3.35
N PHE A 551 14.25 22.59 -3.01
CA PHE A 551 14.17 23.28 -1.74
C PHE A 551 13.94 24.77 -1.99
N THR A 552 12.85 25.29 -1.44
CA THR A 552 12.45 26.70 -1.57
C THR A 552 12.26 27.34 -0.20
N GLY A 553 12.80 28.55 -0.01
CA GLY A 553 12.73 29.31 1.25
C GLY A 553 13.95 29.13 2.17
N ASP A 554 13.90 29.76 3.34
CA ASP A 554 14.95 29.67 4.37
C ASP A 554 14.92 28.29 5.04
N ILE A 555 15.76 27.39 4.57
CA ILE A 555 15.88 26.05 5.13
C ILE A 555 16.99 26.02 6.16
N GLY A 556 16.75 25.34 7.28
CA GLY A 556 17.79 25.05 8.25
C GLY A 556 18.86 24.17 7.63
N GLU A 557 18.87 22.87 7.91
CA GLU A 557 19.79 21.93 7.25
C GLU A 557 19.02 21.12 6.21
N GLY A 558 19.64 20.79 5.07
CA GLY A 558 18.99 20.02 4.00
C GLY A 558 19.01 18.51 4.29
N VAL A 559 20.22 17.97 4.44
CA VAL A 559 20.49 16.56 4.72
C VAL A 559 21.35 16.48 5.97
N GLN A 560 20.83 15.79 6.98
CA GLN A 560 21.55 15.56 8.22
C GLN A 560 21.85 14.07 8.37
N LEU A 561 23.13 13.72 8.37
CA LEU A 561 23.63 12.40 8.70
C LEU A 561 24.00 12.41 10.17
N LEU A 562 23.00 12.22 11.03
CA LEU A 562 23.15 12.64 12.41
C LEU A 562 23.96 11.67 13.25
N ASN A 563 23.75 10.35 13.16
CA ASN A 563 24.63 9.41 13.85
C ASN A 563 24.56 8.00 13.22
N TYR A 564 25.66 7.26 13.26
CA TYR A 564 25.72 5.80 13.05
C TYR A 564 25.43 5.21 11.66
N ALA A 565 24.98 5.93 10.63
CA ALA A 565 24.69 5.28 9.34
C ALA A 565 25.95 4.81 8.59
N THR A 566 25.89 3.62 8.00
CA THR A 566 26.85 3.16 6.98
C THR A 566 26.17 3.21 5.61
N ILE A 567 26.62 4.10 4.74
CA ILE A 567 26.07 4.28 3.40
C ILE A 567 27.13 3.89 2.37
N GLY A 568 26.76 3.06 1.40
CA GLY A 568 27.58 2.81 0.24
C GLY A 568 27.68 4.05 -0.63
N THR A 569 26.64 4.33 -1.40
CA THR A 569 26.57 5.52 -2.26
C THR A 569 25.48 6.45 -1.78
N LEU A 570 25.83 7.70 -1.47
CA LEU A 570 24.88 8.78 -1.21
C LEU A 570 24.91 9.76 -2.37
N LYS A 571 23.93 9.69 -3.27
CA LYS A 571 23.78 10.57 -4.43
C LYS A 571 22.71 11.63 -4.16
N LEU A 572 23.08 12.90 -4.33
CA LEU A 572 22.23 14.06 -4.08
C LEU A 572 22.15 14.91 -5.35
N ARG A 573 20.94 15.12 -5.88
CA ARG A 573 20.65 15.99 -7.02
C ARG A 573 19.90 17.21 -6.53
N VAL A 574 20.59 18.34 -6.43
CA VAL A 574 20.04 19.57 -5.83
C VAL A 574 19.61 20.53 -6.94
N LYS A 575 18.31 20.79 -7.07
CA LYS A 575 17.77 21.70 -8.10
C LYS A 575 17.78 23.17 -7.68
N SER A 576 17.48 23.43 -6.42
CA SER A 576 17.58 24.75 -5.81
C SER A 576 17.75 24.56 -4.32
N PHE A 577 18.59 25.36 -3.69
CA PHE A 577 18.73 25.38 -2.23
C PHE A 577 19.21 26.76 -1.79
N THR A 578 18.52 27.34 -0.80
CA THR A 578 18.90 28.61 -0.17
C THR A 578 18.96 28.38 1.34
N PRO A 579 20.16 28.14 1.91
CA PRO A 579 20.28 27.89 3.34
C PRO A 579 20.00 29.16 4.15
N SER A 580 19.45 28.98 5.35
CA SER A 580 19.44 30.02 6.38
C SER A 580 20.87 30.32 6.86
N ALA A 581 21.05 31.48 7.51
CA ALA A 581 22.30 31.77 8.20
C ALA A 581 22.65 30.63 9.18
N ASP A 582 23.93 30.24 9.24
CA ASP A 582 24.51 29.24 10.15
C ASP A 582 24.10 27.77 9.93
N ARG A 583 23.62 27.41 8.73
CA ARG A 583 23.27 26.03 8.43
C ARG A 583 23.95 25.46 7.18
N SER A 584 24.11 24.14 7.17
CA SER A 584 24.79 23.38 6.13
C SER A 584 23.74 22.65 5.28
N PHE A 585 23.98 22.53 3.97
CA PHE A 585 23.19 21.65 3.12
C PHE A 585 23.34 20.20 3.57
N LEU A 586 24.58 19.74 3.77
CA LEU A 586 24.87 18.42 4.31
C LEU A 586 25.71 18.55 5.58
N ARG A 587 25.35 17.79 6.62
CA ARG A 587 26.16 17.68 7.84
C ARG A 587 26.38 16.22 8.22
N MET A 588 27.62 15.88 8.55
CA MET A 588 28.01 14.61 9.15
C MET A 588 28.80 14.88 10.43
N ASN A 589 28.28 14.46 11.58
CA ASN A 589 28.78 14.86 12.90
C ASN A 589 29.08 13.70 13.87
N SER A 590 29.04 12.45 13.39
CA SER A 590 29.29 11.26 14.21
C SER A 590 30.55 10.53 13.78
N ALA A 591 31.39 10.13 14.73
CA ALA A 591 32.60 9.34 14.48
C ALA A 591 32.30 7.96 13.86
N ASN A 592 31.08 7.47 14.00
CA ASN A 592 30.64 6.16 13.50
C ASN A 592 29.95 6.25 12.12
N ALA A 593 29.68 7.46 11.61
CA ALA A 593 29.15 7.60 10.26
C ALA A 593 30.20 7.16 9.23
N ARG A 594 29.75 6.40 8.22
CA ARG A 594 30.58 5.91 7.12
C ARG A 594 29.86 6.12 5.80
N VAL A 595 30.51 6.76 4.84
CA VAL A 595 29.98 6.91 3.48
C VAL A 595 31.06 6.52 2.48
N ARG A 596 30.85 5.48 1.66
CA ARG A 596 31.87 5.09 0.66
C ARG A 596 31.99 6.15 -0.43
N HIS A 597 30.87 6.61 -0.98
CA HIS A 597 30.86 7.64 -2.01
C HIS A 597 29.72 8.63 -1.82
N LEU A 598 30.07 9.87 -1.46
CA LEU A 598 29.16 11.02 -1.47
C LEU A 598 29.24 11.71 -2.84
N ILE A 599 28.13 11.77 -3.57
CA ILE A 599 28.02 12.38 -4.90
C ILE A 599 27.01 13.52 -4.84
N LEU A 600 27.44 14.73 -5.15
CA LEU A 600 26.58 15.85 -5.47
C LEU A 600 26.58 16.00 -6.99
N ASP A 601 25.47 15.59 -7.62
CA ASP A 601 25.31 15.50 -9.07
C ASP A 601 24.53 16.70 -9.60
N THR A 602 25.21 17.51 -10.41
CA THR A 602 24.70 18.74 -11.02
C THR A 602 24.04 19.72 -10.03
N PRO A 603 24.63 19.98 -8.84
CA PRO A 603 23.98 20.80 -7.83
C PRO A 603 23.84 22.26 -8.30
N GLN A 604 22.61 22.78 -8.31
CA GLN A 604 22.28 24.17 -8.59
C GLN A 604 21.95 24.88 -7.28
N ILE A 605 22.91 25.59 -6.70
CA ILE A 605 22.81 26.14 -5.34
C ILE A 605 23.13 27.64 -5.36
N THR A 606 22.15 28.45 -4.98
CA THR A 606 22.35 29.88 -4.75
C THR A 606 22.22 30.16 -3.26
N VAL A 607 23.33 30.51 -2.63
CA VAL A 607 23.36 30.80 -1.21
C VAL A 607 22.87 32.24 -1.00
N GLY A 608 21.76 32.41 -0.29
CA GLY A 608 21.08 33.70 -0.17
C GLY A 608 21.75 34.69 0.79
N ARG A 609 22.57 34.21 1.74
CA ARG A 609 23.24 35.04 2.76
C ARG A 609 24.62 34.47 3.10
N ALA A 610 25.52 35.31 3.62
CA ALA A 610 26.80 34.82 4.15
C ALA A 610 26.54 33.78 5.25
N THR A 611 27.20 32.63 5.19
CA THR A 611 27.13 31.58 6.21
C THR A 611 28.51 31.37 6.84
N THR A 612 28.55 30.81 8.06
CA THR A 612 29.79 30.52 8.79
C THR A 612 30.14 29.03 8.84
N VAL A 613 29.30 28.15 8.29
CA VAL A 613 29.29 26.72 8.64
C VAL A 613 29.58 25.74 7.49
N GLY A 614 29.87 26.22 6.28
CA GLY A 614 30.10 25.39 5.10
C GLY A 614 28.85 24.68 4.56
N LEU A 615 28.77 24.52 3.22
CA LEU A 615 27.66 23.86 2.53
C LEU A 615 27.63 22.36 2.83
N VAL A 616 28.76 21.67 2.65
CA VAL A 616 28.98 20.30 3.10
C VAL A 616 29.93 20.33 4.29
N ARG A 617 29.43 20.01 5.48
CA ARG A 617 30.19 20.07 6.74
C ARG A 617 30.43 18.66 7.30
N LEU A 618 31.70 18.27 7.38
CA LEU A 618 32.15 16.96 7.82
C LEU A 618 32.97 17.11 9.12
N THR A 619 32.33 16.96 10.29
CA THR A 619 32.99 17.19 11.58
C THR A 619 33.50 15.90 12.24
N ALA A 620 32.98 14.74 11.85
CA ALA A 620 33.46 13.43 12.30
C ALA A 620 33.05 12.32 11.31
N GLY A 621 33.60 11.12 11.44
CA GLY A 621 33.26 9.96 10.60
C GLY A 621 34.24 9.74 9.45
N THR A 622 33.89 8.85 8.52
CA THR A 622 34.73 8.56 7.34
C THR A 622 33.93 8.67 6.06
N VAL A 623 34.52 9.33 5.06
CA VAL A 623 34.01 9.34 3.68
C VAL A 623 35.12 8.91 2.73
N ASP A 624 34.99 7.79 2.01
CA ASP A 624 36.12 7.36 1.15
C ASP A 624 36.27 8.32 -0.04
N ARG A 625 35.16 8.82 -0.59
CA ARG A 625 35.18 9.80 -1.67
C ARG A 625 34.02 10.79 -1.61
N VAL A 626 34.33 12.07 -1.78
CA VAL A 626 33.36 13.14 -2.06
C VAL A 626 33.52 13.55 -3.52
N SER A 627 32.42 13.69 -4.26
CA SER A 627 32.45 14.11 -5.67
C SER A 627 31.36 15.13 -5.94
N PHE A 628 31.77 16.27 -6.49
CA PHE A 628 30.89 17.26 -7.10
C PHE A 628 31.04 17.12 -8.60
N ILE A 629 29.94 16.82 -9.29
CA ILE A 629 29.89 16.64 -10.74
C ILE A 629 29.06 17.79 -11.33
N ASP A 630 29.65 18.57 -12.22
CA ASP A 630 29.05 19.75 -12.84
C ASP A 630 28.33 20.69 -11.84
N PRO A 631 29.00 21.10 -10.74
CA PRO A 631 28.39 22.01 -9.78
C PRO A 631 28.13 23.39 -10.38
N ASN A 632 27.04 24.04 -9.96
CA ASN A 632 26.83 25.46 -10.17
C ASN A 632 26.43 26.08 -8.81
N ILE A 633 27.45 26.55 -8.08
CA ILE A 633 27.29 27.06 -6.73
C ILE A 633 27.67 28.53 -6.71
N VAL A 634 26.74 29.39 -6.31
CA VAL A 634 26.94 30.84 -6.24
C VAL A 634 26.76 31.31 -4.80
N TRP A 635 27.81 31.90 -4.25
CA TRP A 635 27.76 32.59 -2.95
C TRP A 635 27.35 34.05 -3.12
N PRO A 636 26.70 34.69 -2.13
CA PRO A 636 26.26 36.07 -2.29
C PRO A 636 27.39 37.08 -2.08
N VAL A 637 28.48 36.64 -1.43
CA VAL A 637 29.63 37.46 -1.04
C VAL A 637 30.91 36.61 -0.99
N THR A 638 32.06 37.27 -0.87
CA THR A 638 33.38 36.64 -0.70
C THR A 638 33.86 36.65 0.76
N THR A 639 32.96 36.72 1.76
CA THR A 639 33.33 36.82 3.18
C THR A 639 33.66 35.46 3.82
N ASN A 640 34.40 35.49 4.93
CA ASN A 640 34.84 34.32 5.69
C ASN A 640 33.66 33.39 6.08
N GLY A 641 33.79 32.08 5.82
CA GLY A 641 32.77 31.06 6.17
C GLY A 641 31.91 30.55 5.01
N CYS A 642 31.91 31.24 3.87
CA CYS A 642 31.26 30.81 2.63
C CYS A 642 32.08 29.68 1.95
N VAL A 643 31.94 28.46 2.44
CA VAL A 643 32.79 27.31 2.07
C VAL A 643 31.95 26.19 1.44
N CYS A 644 32.39 25.60 0.32
CA CYS A 644 31.66 24.47 -0.28
C CYS A 644 31.83 23.18 0.55
N VAL A 645 33.06 22.81 0.89
CA VAL A 645 33.36 21.66 1.76
C VAL A 645 34.17 22.11 2.98
N LEU A 646 33.61 21.94 4.17
CA LEU A 646 34.25 22.22 5.45
C LEU A 646 34.54 20.91 6.18
N LEU A 647 35.82 20.60 6.38
CA LEU A 647 36.31 19.43 7.10
C LEU A 647 36.87 19.85 8.47
N GLU A 648 36.26 19.33 9.54
CA GLU A 648 36.54 19.68 10.93
C GLU A 648 36.62 18.43 11.82
N GLY A 649 37.27 17.36 11.32
CA GLY A 649 37.54 16.16 12.13
C GLY A 649 37.20 14.83 11.45
N ALA A 650 36.52 14.83 10.31
CA ALA A 650 36.28 13.58 9.56
C ALA A 650 37.55 13.10 8.80
N THR A 651 37.56 11.82 8.44
CA THR A 651 38.56 11.23 7.53
C THR A 651 37.97 11.15 6.13
N VAL A 652 38.59 11.81 5.16
CA VAL A 652 38.14 11.82 3.77
C VAL A 652 39.22 11.21 2.86
N GLY A 653 38.90 10.12 2.17
CA GLY A 653 39.85 9.49 1.25
C GLY A 653 40.20 10.44 0.09
N GLY A 654 39.22 11.07 -0.54
CA GLY A 654 39.49 12.14 -1.50
C GLY A 654 38.27 13.00 -1.85
N ILE A 655 38.53 14.21 -2.33
CA ILE A 655 37.52 15.16 -2.79
C ILE A 655 37.77 15.43 -4.28
N LEU A 656 36.73 15.29 -5.11
CA LEU A 656 36.75 15.61 -6.53
C LEU A 656 35.73 16.70 -6.84
N PHE A 657 36.17 17.73 -7.55
CA PHE A 657 35.33 18.63 -8.32
C PHE A 657 35.59 18.37 -9.79
N ARG A 658 34.56 17.93 -10.51
CA ARG A 658 34.63 17.68 -11.95
C ARG A 658 33.67 18.60 -12.67
N ASP A 659 34.18 19.30 -13.68
CA ASP A 659 33.44 20.28 -14.48
C ASP A 659 32.76 21.35 -13.60
N GLY A 660 31.81 22.11 -14.14
CA GLY A 660 31.04 23.12 -13.42
C GLY A 660 31.83 24.33 -12.89
N GLU A 661 31.17 25.12 -12.05
CA GLU A 661 31.62 26.39 -11.49
C GLU A 661 31.23 26.57 -10.01
N VAL A 662 32.16 27.11 -9.22
CA VAL A 662 31.85 27.80 -7.95
C VAL A 662 32.18 29.27 -8.11
N ALA A 663 31.21 30.14 -7.85
CA ALA A 663 31.37 31.58 -7.91
C ALA A 663 31.32 32.22 -6.53
N LEU A 664 32.17 33.23 -6.31
CA LEU A 664 32.33 33.95 -5.05
C LEU A 664 32.69 33.00 -3.88
N GLY A 665 32.45 33.43 -2.64
CA GLY A 665 32.77 32.66 -1.45
C GLY A 665 34.22 32.76 -1.00
N ASP A 666 34.52 32.05 0.08
CA ASP A 666 35.81 32.07 0.77
C ASP A 666 36.73 30.96 0.25
N SER A 667 36.33 29.70 0.41
CA SER A 667 37.16 28.57 0.00
C SER A 667 36.29 27.49 -0.61
N VAL A 668 36.68 26.90 -1.75
CA VAL A 668 35.97 25.73 -2.28
C VAL A 668 36.10 24.56 -1.30
N VAL A 669 37.32 24.30 -0.82
CA VAL A 669 37.59 23.33 0.25
C VAL A 669 38.31 24.03 1.40
N ARG A 670 37.80 23.86 2.62
CA ARG A 670 38.47 24.21 3.87
C ARG A 670 38.64 22.96 4.71
N ALA A 671 39.89 22.59 4.98
CA ALA A 671 40.24 21.42 5.78
C ALA A 671 41.00 21.84 7.04
N ASN A 672 40.28 22.07 8.14
CA ASN A 672 40.86 22.57 9.39
C ASN A 672 41.50 21.44 10.22
N SER A 673 40.85 20.28 10.29
CA SER A 673 41.27 19.13 11.09
C SER A 673 40.72 17.83 10.52
N GLY A 674 41.21 16.67 11.00
CA GLY A 674 40.87 15.35 10.46
C GLY A 674 41.93 14.87 9.47
N ALA A 675 41.50 14.22 8.38
CA ALA A 675 42.40 13.76 7.32
C ALA A 675 41.76 13.94 5.94
N VAL A 676 42.55 14.38 4.96
CA VAL A 676 42.16 14.33 3.54
C VAL A 676 43.38 13.98 2.69
N SER A 677 43.32 12.86 1.95
CA SER A 677 44.50 12.42 1.19
C SER A 677 44.69 13.24 -0.08
N THR A 678 43.60 13.47 -0.82
CA THR A 678 43.63 14.07 -2.15
C THR A 678 42.47 15.04 -2.36
N VAL A 679 42.76 16.21 -2.94
CA VAL A 679 41.75 17.14 -3.47
C VAL A 679 42.05 17.35 -4.95
N ARG A 680 41.06 17.07 -5.81
CA ARG A 680 41.21 17.13 -7.26
C ARG A 680 40.19 18.07 -7.88
N PHE A 681 40.67 18.95 -8.73
CA PHE A 681 39.88 19.83 -9.58
C PHE A 681 40.14 19.42 -11.04
N ASP A 682 39.11 18.96 -11.74
CA ASP A 682 39.17 18.35 -13.07
C ASP A 682 38.17 19.06 -14.00
N GLY A 683 38.62 19.89 -14.94
CA GLY A 683 37.71 20.68 -15.79
C GLY A 683 36.94 21.79 -15.06
N PHE A 684 37.16 21.95 -13.75
CA PHE A 684 36.44 22.86 -12.84
C PHE A 684 36.78 24.34 -13.06
N ARG A 685 35.78 25.21 -12.84
CA ARG A 685 35.93 26.67 -12.82
C ARG A 685 35.70 27.27 -11.43
N HIS A 686 36.54 28.21 -11.06
CA HIS A 686 36.35 29.04 -9.87
C HIS A 686 36.33 30.51 -10.28
N ASN A 687 35.27 31.23 -9.89
CA ASN A 687 35.02 32.58 -10.38
C ASN A 687 34.90 33.58 -9.22
N ALA A 688 35.92 34.40 -9.03
CA ALA A 688 35.94 35.51 -8.06
C ALA A 688 35.77 35.13 -6.57
N GLY A 689 36.01 33.87 -6.17
CA GLY A 689 36.10 33.49 -4.75
C GLY A 689 37.47 33.83 -4.13
N GLN A 690 37.68 33.63 -2.83
CA GLN A 690 39.00 33.93 -2.23
C GLN A 690 40.05 32.84 -2.52
N ARG A 691 39.69 31.55 -2.37
CA ARG A 691 40.63 30.41 -2.44
C ARG A 691 39.99 29.17 -3.05
N LEU A 692 40.80 28.27 -3.61
CA LEU A 692 40.38 26.90 -3.91
C LEU A 692 40.51 26.00 -2.68
N LEU A 693 41.66 26.05 -2.02
CA LEU A 693 41.97 25.20 -0.87
C LEU A 693 42.56 26.02 0.27
N HIS A 694 41.95 25.88 1.44
CA HIS A 694 42.47 26.33 2.72
C HIS A 694 42.69 25.10 3.60
N SER A 695 43.94 24.68 3.81
CA SER A 695 44.23 23.41 4.50
C SER A 695 45.13 23.59 5.72
N GLY A 696 44.69 23.07 6.86
CA GLY A 696 45.49 22.74 8.03
C GLY A 696 46.08 21.32 7.98
N LEU A 697 45.84 20.58 6.89
CA LEU A 697 46.23 19.19 6.71
C LEU A 697 47.19 19.03 5.53
N ALA A 698 48.12 18.08 5.64
CA ALA A 698 48.95 17.69 4.51
C ALA A 698 48.09 16.96 3.46
N THR A 699 48.17 17.40 2.20
CA THR A 699 47.22 16.96 1.16
C THR A 699 47.87 16.98 -0.23
N VAL A 700 47.52 16.01 -1.06
CA VAL A 700 47.84 16.03 -2.49
C VAL A 700 46.75 16.79 -3.24
N VAL A 701 47.15 17.84 -3.98
CA VAL A 701 46.25 18.67 -4.77
C VAL A 701 46.48 18.40 -6.25
N HIS A 702 45.43 18.01 -6.97
CA HIS A 702 45.43 17.85 -8.41
C HIS A 702 44.68 18.99 -9.10
N LEU A 703 45.36 19.67 -10.02
CA LEU A 703 44.81 20.70 -10.89
C LEU A 703 44.88 20.20 -12.34
N ASP A 704 43.83 19.49 -12.77
CA ASP A 704 43.76 18.84 -14.07
C ASP A 704 42.78 19.60 -14.97
N ALA A 705 43.26 20.10 -16.11
CA ALA A 705 42.43 20.79 -17.11
C ALA A 705 41.51 21.88 -16.50
N ALA A 706 41.93 22.51 -15.40
CA ALA A 706 41.14 23.52 -14.72
C ALA A 706 41.07 24.77 -15.61
N ARG A 707 39.88 25.02 -16.18
CA ARG A 707 39.67 25.96 -17.28
C ARG A 707 39.86 27.42 -16.87
N ARG A 708 39.50 27.79 -15.64
CA ARG A 708 39.64 29.17 -15.14
C ARG A 708 39.59 29.20 -13.61
N ILE A 709 40.67 29.66 -12.99
CA ILE A 709 40.75 29.88 -11.54
C ILE A 709 40.96 31.37 -11.27
N ASP A 710 39.88 32.07 -10.93
CA ASP A 710 39.91 33.46 -10.51
C ASP A 710 39.74 33.53 -8.99
N CYS A 711 40.86 33.67 -8.30
CA CYS A 711 40.90 33.89 -6.86
C CYS A 711 41.21 35.36 -6.56
N THR A 712 40.49 35.95 -5.61
CA THR A 712 40.79 37.29 -5.08
C THR A 712 41.96 37.27 -4.08
N GLN A 713 42.33 36.08 -3.59
CA GLN A 713 43.51 35.83 -2.75
C GLN A 713 44.31 34.63 -3.27
N TYR A 714 45.15 34.03 -2.43
CA TYR A 714 45.93 32.84 -2.76
C TYR A 714 45.01 31.65 -3.04
N ALA A 715 45.15 31.02 -4.21
CA ALA A 715 44.35 29.87 -4.60
C ALA A 715 44.55 28.66 -3.66
N LEU A 716 45.79 28.44 -3.20
CA LEU A 716 46.15 27.37 -2.29
C LEU A 716 46.79 27.97 -1.02
N TYR A 717 46.25 27.63 0.14
CA TYR A 717 46.62 28.21 1.43
C TYR A 717 46.84 27.13 2.51
N PRO A 718 48.09 26.68 2.74
CA PRO A 718 48.48 25.99 3.97
C PRO A 718 48.37 26.91 5.20
N GLN A 719 47.73 26.45 6.28
CA GLN A 719 47.45 27.25 7.48
C GLN A 719 48.69 27.57 8.32
N SER A 720 49.73 26.74 8.25
CA SER A 720 50.96 26.93 9.02
C SER A 720 52.16 26.30 8.30
N ALA A 721 53.37 26.66 8.75
CA ALA A 721 54.61 26.10 8.23
C ALA A 721 54.73 24.56 8.34
N ALA A 722 53.94 23.94 9.22
CA ALA A 722 53.91 22.48 9.39
C ALA A 722 53.08 21.76 8.32
N VAL A 723 52.31 22.49 7.49
CA VAL A 723 51.35 21.91 6.54
C VAL A 723 51.94 21.83 5.14
N ALA A 724 52.39 20.64 4.72
CA ALA A 724 52.93 20.44 3.38
C ALA A 724 51.83 20.07 2.36
N LEU A 725 51.78 20.81 1.24
CA LEU A 725 50.94 20.47 0.09
C LEU A 725 51.78 19.87 -1.04
N THR A 726 51.32 18.77 -1.63
CA THR A 726 51.92 18.19 -2.84
C THR A 726 51.04 18.54 -4.04
N ILE A 727 51.57 19.24 -5.04
CA ILE A 727 50.76 19.81 -6.13
C ILE A 727 51.08 19.11 -7.45
N ARG A 728 50.04 18.63 -8.14
CA ARG A 728 50.12 17.84 -9.37
C ARG A 728 49.09 18.32 -10.40
N GLY A 729 49.22 17.87 -11.64
CA GLY A 729 48.22 18.04 -12.70
C GLY A 729 48.73 18.77 -13.94
N THR A 730 47.87 19.06 -14.92
CA THR A 730 48.27 19.70 -16.19
C THR A 730 48.39 21.22 -16.12
N GLY A 731 48.03 21.82 -14.97
CA GLY A 731 48.06 23.26 -14.76
C GLY A 731 46.67 23.89 -14.80
N ALA A 732 46.61 25.18 -14.53
CA ALA A 732 45.37 25.93 -14.55
C ALA A 732 45.56 27.29 -15.23
N GLU A 733 44.54 27.73 -15.97
CA GLU A 733 44.49 29.08 -16.52
C GLU A 733 43.98 30.03 -15.41
N SER A 734 44.83 30.94 -14.91
CA SER A 734 44.39 31.98 -13.97
C SER A 734 44.27 33.33 -14.68
N SER A 735 43.15 34.03 -14.50
CA SER A 735 42.89 35.35 -15.12
C SER A 735 42.66 36.49 -14.12
N GLY A 736 42.94 36.25 -12.83
CA GLY A 736 42.70 37.20 -11.74
C GLY A 736 43.56 38.47 -11.79
N SER A 737 42.96 39.59 -11.37
CA SER A 737 43.48 40.96 -11.40
C SER A 737 44.55 41.31 -10.36
N ASN A 738 45.09 40.33 -9.62
CA ASN A 738 46.40 40.49 -8.98
C ASN A 738 47.44 40.15 -10.04
N SER A 739 48.19 41.16 -10.46
CA SER A 739 48.97 41.32 -11.71
C SER A 739 50.10 40.31 -11.99
N THR A 740 50.00 39.06 -11.55
CA THR A 740 50.89 37.95 -11.92
C THR A 740 50.04 36.68 -12.06
N GLY A 741 49.72 36.27 -13.28
CA GLY A 741 48.88 35.10 -13.62
C GLY A 741 49.46 33.74 -13.21
N ASN A 742 49.56 33.52 -11.90
CA ASN A 742 50.10 32.32 -11.26
C ASN A 742 49.02 31.57 -10.48
N VAL A 743 49.23 30.27 -10.25
CA VAL A 743 48.54 29.56 -9.16
C VAL A 743 49.14 30.12 -7.86
N LEU A 744 48.50 31.16 -7.32
CA LEU A 744 49.00 31.89 -6.16
C LEU A 744 49.01 30.96 -4.93
N LEU A 745 50.19 30.53 -4.52
CA LEU A 745 50.43 29.80 -3.28
C LEU A 745 50.98 30.75 -2.24
N ASN A 746 50.30 30.83 -1.09
CA ASN A 746 50.93 31.38 0.11
C ASN A 746 51.57 30.23 0.85
N THR A 747 52.89 30.20 0.93
CA THR A 747 53.53 29.09 1.63
C THR A 747 53.46 29.23 3.14
N ASN A 748 53.30 30.42 3.73
CA ASN A 748 53.33 30.62 5.19
C ASN A 748 54.52 29.90 5.87
N GLY A 749 55.65 29.78 5.15
CA GLY A 749 56.83 29.01 5.58
C GLY A 749 56.72 27.48 5.41
N ALA A 750 55.65 26.98 4.78
CA ALA A 750 55.40 25.56 4.58
C ALA A 750 56.11 24.99 3.34
N ALA A 751 56.58 23.74 3.47
CA ALA A 751 57.28 23.01 2.42
C ALA A 751 56.32 22.44 1.35
N SER A 752 55.58 23.31 0.66
CA SER A 752 54.74 22.89 -0.47
C SER A 752 55.59 22.55 -1.68
N VAL A 753 55.30 21.44 -2.37
CA VAL A 753 56.14 20.88 -3.45
C VAL A 753 55.32 20.68 -4.73
N PRO A 754 55.69 21.33 -5.85
CA PRO A 754 55.05 21.13 -7.14
C PRO A 754 55.74 20.02 -7.95
N TYR A 755 54.95 19.21 -8.66
CA TYR A 755 55.43 18.11 -9.53
C TYR A 755 54.88 18.23 -10.95
N SER A 756 54.71 19.45 -11.47
CA SER A 756 54.27 19.67 -12.86
C SER A 756 54.70 21.02 -13.41
N LEU A 757 55.16 21.03 -14.66
CA LEU A 757 55.46 22.26 -15.42
C LEU A 757 54.22 23.10 -15.73
N GLY A 758 53.01 22.54 -15.60
CA GLY A 758 51.76 23.28 -15.69
C GLY A 758 51.52 24.23 -14.50
N ILE A 759 52.26 24.06 -13.40
CA ILE A 759 52.18 24.91 -12.21
C ILE A 759 53.14 26.10 -12.37
N ARG A 760 52.60 27.32 -12.32
CA ARG A 760 53.34 28.58 -12.46
C ARG A 760 53.42 29.31 -11.12
N GLY A 761 54.63 29.67 -10.67
CA GLY A 761 54.85 30.36 -9.39
C GLY A 761 56.28 30.87 -9.19
N ASP A 762 56.60 31.42 -8.02
CA ASP A 762 57.97 31.84 -7.66
C ASP A 762 58.73 30.67 -7.02
N ALA A 763 59.81 30.21 -7.65
CA ALA A 763 60.57 29.05 -7.15
C ALA A 763 61.20 29.26 -5.75
N SER A 764 61.39 30.51 -5.30
CA SER A 764 61.95 30.81 -3.98
C SER A 764 61.02 30.45 -2.82
N VAL A 765 59.71 30.38 -3.05
CA VAL A 765 58.74 30.08 -1.99
C VAL A 765 58.44 28.59 -1.85
N PHE A 766 58.83 27.74 -2.81
CA PHE A 766 58.53 26.31 -2.81
C PHE A 766 59.59 25.45 -2.14
N GLY A 767 59.13 24.33 -1.57
CA GLY A 767 59.96 23.24 -1.08
C GLY A 767 60.72 22.55 -2.22
N LYS A 768 61.97 22.19 -1.96
CA LYS A 768 62.88 21.55 -2.91
C LYS A 768 62.92 20.05 -2.62
N ALA A 769 61.99 19.30 -3.19
CA ALA A 769 62.09 17.83 -3.19
C ALA A 769 62.76 17.39 -4.50
N ALA A 770 63.52 16.29 -4.46
CA ALA A 770 64.10 15.72 -5.68
C ALA A 770 62.98 15.34 -6.67
N GLY A 771 63.13 15.76 -7.92
CA GLY A 771 62.15 15.54 -9.00
C GLY A 771 60.95 16.48 -8.98
N ALA A 772 60.86 17.43 -8.04
CA ALA A 772 59.86 18.49 -8.08
C ALA A 772 60.08 19.38 -9.32
N MET A 773 59.01 19.87 -9.94
CA MET A 773 59.08 20.69 -11.15
C MET A 773 57.94 21.68 -11.24
N MET A 774 58.22 22.85 -11.81
CA MET A 774 57.29 23.95 -12.01
C MET A 774 57.80 24.93 -13.08
N TRP A 775 56.96 25.87 -13.49
CA TRP A 775 57.38 27.05 -14.23
C TRP A 775 57.67 28.20 -13.26
N ASN A 776 58.95 28.56 -13.12
CA ASN A 776 59.37 29.72 -12.35
C ASN A 776 58.96 31.01 -13.07
N THR A 777 58.31 31.92 -12.34
CA THR A 777 57.90 33.24 -12.82
C THR A 777 58.78 34.36 -12.28
N ASN A 778 59.62 34.08 -11.29
CA ASN A 778 60.54 35.07 -10.74
C ASN A 778 61.83 35.11 -11.57
N ALA A 779 61.89 36.06 -12.51
CA ALA A 779 63.04 36.27 -13.38
C ALA A 779 64.29 36.78 -12.64
N SER A 780 64.18 37.28 -11.40
CA SER A 780 65.32 37.80 -10.64
C SER A 780 66.09 36.71 -9.89
N LEU A 781 65.56 35.48 -9.81
CA LEU A 781 66.32 34.36 -9.25
C LEU A 781 67.47 33.96 -10.18
N ALA A 782 68.55 33.42 -9.62
CA ALA A 782 69.71 33.00 -10.39
C ALA A 782 69.40 31.94 -11.48
N CYS A 783 68.34 31.14 -11.30
CA CYS A 783 67.86 30.21 -12.32
C CYS A 783 67.03 30.88 -13.44
N GLY A 784 66.66 32.16 -13.30
CA GLY A 784 65.81 32.91 -14.23
C GLY A 784 64.37 32.40 -14.28
N ALA A 785 63.53 33.07 -15.08
CA ALA A 785 62.16 32.61 -15.37
C ALA A 785 62.18 31.42 -16.34
N GLY A 786 61.18 30.54 -16.26
CA GLY A 786 61.04 29.38 -17.13
C GLY A 786 60.89 28.06 -16.37
N PRO A 787 60.86 26.92 -17.07
CA PRO A 787 60.66 25.62 -16.45
C PRO A 787 61.88 25.23 -15.61
N VAL A 788 61.64 24.84 -14.36
CA VAL A 788 62.67 24.43 -13.40
C VAL A 788 62.37 23.04 -12.83
N ILE A 789 63.44 22.30 -12.49
CA ILE A 789 63.40 21.02 -11.77
C ILE A 789 64.29 21.11 -10.53
N SER A 790 63.88 20.48 -9.43
CA SER A 790 64.65 20.44 -8.19
C SER A 790 65.40 19.11 -8.03
N ASP A 791 66.65 19.19 -7.58
CA ASP A 791 67.49 18.05 -7.20
C ASP A 791 67.35 17.66 -5.71
N GLY A 792 66.49 18.36 -4.97
CA GLY A 792 66.33 18.23 -3.52
C GLY A 792 67.05 19.32 -2.73
N THR A 793 67.91 20.12 -3.37
CA THR A 793 68.71 21.18 -2.74
C THR A 793 68.64 22.52 -3.49
N SER A 794 68.54 22.49 -4.82
CA SER A 794 68.51 23.65 -5.71
C SER A 794 67.41 23.53 -6.76
N TRP A 795 66.95 24.66 -7.30
CA TRP A 795 66.10 24.71 -8.49
C TRP A 795 66.96 24.96 -9.73
N LYS A 796 66.93 24.05 -10.70
CA LYS A 796 67.67 24.14 -11.96
C LYS A 796 66.73 24.43 -13.12
N ASN A 797 67.03 25.47 -13.90
CA ASN A 797 66.31 25.77 -15.13
C ASN A 797 66.58 24.69 -16.20
N LEU A 798 65.52 24.15 -16.81
CA LEU A 798 65.62 23.07 -17.78
C LEU A 798 66.26 23.49 -19.10
N TYR A 799 66.20 24.78 -19.46
CA TYR A 799 66.76 25.29 -20.71
C TYR A 799 68.15 25.88 -20.54
N SER A 800 68.33 26.76 -19.57
CA SER A 800 69.63 27.43 -19.36
C SER A 800 70.61 26.62 -18.52
N GLY A 801 70.11 25.64 -17.74
CA GLY A 801 70.92 24.91 -16.76
C GLY A 801 71.28 25.72 -15.51
N ALA A 802 70.91 27.00 -15.44
CA ALA A 802 71.20 27.88 -14.31
C ALA A 802 70.47 27.41 -13.05
N THR A 803 71.14 27.52 -11.90
CA THR A 803 70.63 27.03 -10.61
C THR A 803 70.33 28.17 -9.65
N TYR A 804 69.34 27.95 -8.81
CA TYR A 804 69.01 28.79 -7.67
C TYR A 804 69.04 27.94 -6.40
N THR A 805 69.95 28.32 -5.50
CA THR A 805 70.04 27.86 -4.12
C THR A 805 69.79 29.09 -3.25
N PRO A 806 68.92 29.02 -2.22
CA PRO A 806 68.56 30.19 -1.41
C PRO A 806 69.73 30.86 -0.71
#